data_AF-W2KHV1-F1
#
_entry.id   AF-W2KHV1-F1
#
_cell.length_a   1.000
_cell.length_b   1.000
_cell.length_c   1.000
_cell.angle_alpha   90.00
_cell.angle_beta   90.00
_cell.angle_gamma   90.00
#
_symmetry.space_group_name_H-M   'P 1'
#
loop_
_entity.id
_entity.type
_entity.pdbx_description
1 polymer ?
#
loop_
_entity_poly.entity_id
_entity_poly.type
_entity_poly.pdbx_seq_one_letter_code
_entity_poly.pdbx_strand_id
1 'polypeptide(L)'
;MKLIERQRWQMALAFAGNDLSLQKLLFDHMVAAGEIQWASRLAQILAIPDFDAQVADMIAKRGLLRTNGLSHSANAAALNGCLSFELGSESVVMCDTEESLRSAMDHLFRGSDFSLENSNEPINAPSRTAFAAERIVGLDVEWKPTSSKIAAATGSKTTSAMASILQISSSSRVFVIDLLALQDNDFLFETLLGRLFADPFLLKVGFGFDTDLKVLHQTFPERSSLINITPFLELSAVVSKLLGVSVGNSLSNATSTILGSPLDKRMQMSNWDVRPLTEPQLTYAALDAYCLVQITNKLRKNEDTKLPPWEATAAEIHELAYPSPLTNEETVEAISLRNKYHKDWVKSRKKPLCGDVVANLLTPQDVEGCWEERKRKHQENELKHLQTGAGADQEILDTALTFLDPLTVRNLLKQSRDSEQPATFIAVNAICFFADEEPCVACIEANCKLDTAQLAMLCGVSRRRIKLATPAECCDYFGFEPGTIPPFGHREQSDHRVRIYASSTLQHVKSLVCGGGSHESLLWLNSKAYFALIDIETVGDIQRGVSAVESINEQATKPPARQERKVSIREYKFLADSMVARVGKWLRTIGMDVIIWDPYSVPKKTASQDHKAALLALSVCEQRILLTRDKKLANRRDAGACFVVSSDDPFKQFQEIKTHFALKLVKDEMMSRCSRCNAKGFDVVDLDYVRNQTEDEVHPNVLEVVTEFWVCRVCHKIYWEGPKYDSNYANLLRMFDEDSIVDSVSKTDAIEK
;
A
#
# COMPACT_ATOMS: atom_id res chain seq x y z
N MET A 1 1.33 -27.63 -24.64
CA MET A 1 1.34 -26.16 -24.87
C MET A 1 1.32 -25.35 -23.57
N LYS A 2 0.22 -25.29 -22.80
CA LYS A 2 0.19 -24.53 -21.52
C LYS A 2 1.32 -24.83 -20.52
N LEU A 3 1.81 -26.07 -20.48
CA LEU A 3 2.96 -26.47 -19.64
C LEU A 3 4.31 -25.98 -20.20
N ILE A 4 4.44 -25.91 -21.52
CA ILE A 4 5.63 -25.43 -22.25
C ILE A 4 5.75 -23.91 -22.07
N GLU A 5 4.63 -23.18 -22.24
CA GLU A 5 4.55 -21.73 -22.01
C GLU A 5 4.93 -21.33 -20.57
N ARG A 6 4.62 -22.20 -19.60
CA ARG A 6 4.97 -22.01 -18.19
C ARG A 6 6.31 -22.65 -17.79
N GLN A 7 7.07 -23.16 -18.76
CA GLN A 7 8.37 -23.82 -18.57
C GLN A 7 8.36 -24.96 -17.53
N ARG A 8 7.23 -25.68 -17.42
CA ARG A 8 7.06 -26.83 -16.53
C ARG A 8 7.51 -28.13 -17.21
N TRP A 9 8.79 -28.17 -17.61
CA TRP A 9 9.38 -29.21 -18.47
C TRP A 9 9.21 -30.65 -17.97
N GLN A 10 9.44 -30.88 -16.68
CA GLN A 10 9.29 -32.20 -16.07
C GLN A 10 7.83 -32.70 -16.10
N MET A 11 6.86 -31.79 -15.89
CA MET A 11 5.43 -32.13 -15.99
C MET A 11 5.00 -32.31 -17.44
N ALA A 12 5.53 -31.50 -18.37
CA ALA A 12 5.27 -31.65 -19.80
C ALA A 12 5.80 -32.99 -20.32
N LEU A 13 6.97 -33.42 -19.85
CA LEU A 13 7.55 -34.71 -20.17
C LEU A 13 6.72 -35.87 -19.60
N ALA A 14 6.30 -35.77 -18.33
CA ALA A 14 5.40 -36.77 -17.73
C ALA A 14 4.05 -36.85 -18.46
N PHE A 15 3.53 -35.72 -18.94
CA PHE A 15 2.29 -35.65 -19.71
C PHE A 15 2.43 -36.23 -21.12
N ALA A 16 3.56 -35.98 -21.79
CA ALA A 16 3.85 -36.57 -23.11
C ALA A 16 3.94 -38.10 -23.04
N GLY A 17 4.26 -38.66 -21.87
CA GLY A 17 4.27 -40.11 -21.64
C GLY A 17 5.26 -40.79 -22.57
N ASN A 18 4.80 -41.78 -23.35
CA ASN A 18 5.56 -42.50 -24.38
C ASN A 18 5.14 -42.12 -25.81
N ASP A 19 4.37 -41.04 -25.99
CA ASP A 19 3.95 -40.59 -27.32
C ASP A 19 5.11 -39.89 -28.04
N LEU A 20 5.69 -40.57 -29.03
CA LEU A 20 6.84 -40.08 -29.79
C LEU A 20 6.59 -38.74 -30.48
N SER A 21 5.36 -38.46 -30.91
CA SER A 21 5.03 -37.22 -31.62
C SER A 21 5.00 -36.04 -30.65
N LEU A 22 4.42 -36.25 -29.46
CA LEU A 22 4.42 -35.24 -28.40
C LEU A 22 5.79 -35.06 -27.78
N GLN A 23 6.57 -36.11 -27.64
CA GLN A 23 7.96 -36.05 -27.17
C GLN A 23 8.87 -35.33 -28.17
N LYS A 24 8.72 -35.55 -29.48
CA LYS A 24 9.46 -34.81 -30.51
C LYS A 24 9.09 -33.33 -30.54
N LEU A 25 7.78 -33.02 -30.46
CA LEU A 25 7.30 -31.63 -30.34
C LEU A 25 7.85 -30.96 -29.08
N LEU A 26 7.87 -31.68 -27.95
CA LEU A 26 8.43 -31.18 -26.69
C LEU A 26 9.95 -30.96 -26.80
N PHE A 27 10.67 -31.86 -27.48
CA PHE A 27 12.10 -31.72 -27.76
C PHE A 27 12.39 -30.46 -28.57
N ASP A 28 11.69 -30.25 -29.69
CA ASP A 28 11.84 -29.07 -30.54
C ASP A 28 11.58 -27.77 -29.75
N HIS A 29 10.56 -27.78 -28.87
CA HIS A 29 10.27 -26.65 -27.99
C HIS A 29 11.30 -26.45 -26.88
N MET A 30 11.88 -27.51 -26.29
CA MET A 30 12.97 -27.40 -25.32
C MET A 30 14.25 -26.85 -25.95
N VAL A 31 14.56 -27.29 -27.18
CA VAL A 31 15.68 -26.79 -27.98
C VAL A 31 15.48 -25.31 -28.32
N ALA A 32 14.30 -24.94 -28.82
CA ALA A 32 13.95 -23.54 -29.10
C ALA A 32 13.93 -22.67 -27.82
N ALA A 33 13.63 -23.24 -26.66
CA ALA A 33 13.70 -22.56 -25.37
C ALA A 33 15.13 -22.46 -24.79
N GLY A 34 16.12 -23.12 -25.41
CA GLY A 34 17.50 -23.13 -24.96
C GLY A 34 17.78 -24.03 -23.74
N GLU A 35 16.84 -24.91 -23.39
CA GLU A 35 16.84 -25.82 -22.24
C GLU A 35 17.59 -27.13 -22.56
N ILE A 36 18.89 -26.98 -22.86
CA ILE A 36 19.73 -28.05 -23.42
C ILE A 36 19.79 -29.27 -22.49
N GLN A 37 19.77 -29.10 -21.17
CA GLN A 37 19.77 -30.23 -20.22
C GLN A 37 18.50 -31.08 -20.32
N TRP A 38 17.33 -30.44 -20.50
CA TRP A 38 16.05 -31.14 -20.64
C TRP A 38 15.88 -31.74 -22.04
N ALA A 39 16.27 -31.01 -23.08
CA ALA A 39 16.33 -31.53 -24.45
C ALA A 39 17.28 -32.73 -24.55
N SER A 40 18.46 -32.66 -23.91
CA SER A 40 19.44 -33.74 -23.82
C SER A 40 18.87 -34.99 -23.18
N ARG A 41 18.17 -34.82 -22.05
CA ARG A 41 17.53 -35.95 -21.34
C ARG A 41 16.43 -36.60 -22.20
N LEU A 42 15.65 -35.80 -22.93
CA LEU A 42 14.59 -36.30 -23.80
C LEU A 42 15.14 -37.01 -25.04
N ALA A 43 16.20 -36.50 -25.65
CA ALA A 43 16.86 -37.15 -26.78
C ALA A 43 17.52 -38.48 -26.39
N GLN A 44 18.08 -38.60 -25.18
CA GLN A 44 18.56 -39.88 -24.64
C GLN A 44 17.43 -40.90 -24.47
N ILE A 45 16.25 -40.44 -24.04
CA ILE A 45 15.04 -41.29 -23.94
C ILE A 45 14.54 -41.71 -25.33
N LEU A 46 14.68 -40.84 -26.33
CA LEU A 46 14.21 -41.05 -27.71
C LEU A 46 15.23 -41.79 -28.62
N ALA A 47 16.46 -42.03 -28.16
CA ALA A 47 17.55 -42.66 -28.91
C ALA A 47 17.79 -42.03 -30.31
N ILE A 48 17.79 -40.70 -30.38
CA ILE A 48 17.90 -39.95 -31.65
C ILE A 48 19.35 -40.02 -32.19
N PRO A 49 19.59 -40.40 -33.46
CA PRO A 49 20.91 -40.38 -34.08
C PRO A 49 21.51 -38.96 -34.19
N ASP A 50 22.84 -38.82 -34.19
CA ASP A 50 23.60 -37.54 -34.27
C ASP A 50 23.47 -36.60 -33.06
N PHE A 51 22.99 -37.12 -31.93
CA PHE A 51 22.80 -36.38 -30.69
C PHE A 51 24.08 -35.72 -30.17
N ASP A 52 25.19 -36.47 -30.09
CA ASP A 52 26.44 -35.94 -29.53
C ASP A 52 27.10 -34.89 -30.44
N ALA A 53 26.91 -34.98 -31.76
CA ALA A 53 27.42 -34.01 -32.72
C ALA A 53 26.62 -32.70 -32.70
N GLN A 54 25.29 -32.78 -32.61
CA GLN A 54 24.42 -31.60 -32.50
C GLN A 54 24.60 -30.88 -31.16
N VAL A 55 24.73 -31.64 -30.06
CA VAL A 55 25.00 -31.08 -28.73
C VAL A 55 26.40 -30.49 -28.65
N ALA A 56 27.42 -31.11 -29.26
CA ALA A 56 28.78 -30.56 -29.30
C ALA A 56 28.90 -29.28 -30.14
N ASP A 57 28.24 -29.19 -31.31
CA ASP A 57 28.17 -27.96 -32.11
C ASP A 57 27.43 -26.84 -31.37
N MET A 58 26.34 -27.20 -30.67
CA MET A 58 25.58 -26.26 -29.83
C MET A 58 26.37 -25.79 -28.59
N ILE A 59 27.14 -26.67 -27.94
CA ILE A 59 28.01 -26.31 -26.80
C ILE A 59 29.21 -25.50 -27.27
N ALA A 60 29.81 -25.81 -28.42
CA ALA A 60 30.91 -25.04 -29.02
C ALA A 60 30.47 -23.61 -29.39
N LYS A 61 29.24 -23.43 -29.89
CA LYS A 61 28.63 -22.10 -30.11
C LYS A 61 28.26 -21.35 -28.82
N ARG A 62 28.15 -22.05 -27.68
CA ARG A 62 27.75 -21.49 -26.36
C ARG A 62 28.89 -21.41 -25.32
N GLY A 63 30.11 -21.79 -25.69
CA GLY A 63 31.22 -22.10 -24.77
C GLY A 63 31.75 -21.00 -23.82
N LEU A 64 31.12 -19.83 -23.73
CA LEU A 64 31.47 -18.77 -22.76
C LEU A 64 30.35 -18.40 -21.78
N LEU A 65 29.18 -19.06 -21.83
CA LEU A 65 28.00 -18.64 -21.07
C LEU A 65 27.61 -19.66 -19.98
N ARG A 66 28.17 -19.48 -18.77
CA ARG A 66 27.40 -19.80 -17.55
C ARG A 66 26.52 -18.59 -17.24
N THR A 67 25.20 -18.76 -17.25
CA THR A 67 24.26 -18.46 -16.13
C THR A 67 22.79 -18.43 -16.59
N ASN A 68 21.98 -19.24 -15.90
CA ASN A 68 20.61 -18.95 -15.40
C ASN A 68 19.57 -18.32 -16.35
N GLY A 69 18.87 -19.16 -17.13
CA GLY A 69 17.42 -19.03 -17.34
C GLY A 69 16.88 -17.75 -17.99
N LEU A 70 17.53 -17.21 -19.02
CA LEU A 70 17.05 -16.03 -19.77
C LEU A 70 16.37 -16.41 -21.11
N SER A 71 15.36 -15.61 -21.51
CA SER A 71 14.51 -15.82 -22.69
C SER A 71 15.23 -15.66 -24.04
N HIS A 72 14.62 -16.14 -25.13
CA HIS A 72 15.22 -16.16 -26.48
C HIS A 72 15.69 -14.77 -26.98
N SER A 73 15.03 -13.68 -26.58
CA SER A 73 15.45 -12.29 -26.88
C SER A 73 16.65 -11.83 -26.07
N ALA A 74 16.81 -12.30 -24.84
CA ALA A 74 17.99 -12.03 -24.02
C ALA A 74 19.23 -12.77 -24.54
N ASN A 75 19.03 -13.93 -25.18
CA ASN A 75 20.10 -14.65 -25.88
C ASN A 75 20.54 -13.92 -27.17
N ALA A 76 19.62 -13.29 -27.91
CA ALA A 76 19.96 -12.49 -29.11
C ALA A 76 20.68 -11.17 -28.75
N ALA A 77 20.26 -10.51 -27.67
CA ALA A 77 20.93 -9.34 -27.10
C ALA A 77 22.38 -9.64 -26.66
N ALA A 78 22.63 -10.84 -26.12
CA ALA A 78 23.97 -11.27 -25.71
C ALA A 78 24.89 -11.66 -26.88
N LEU A 79 24.34 -11.99 -28.05
CA LEU A 79 25.08 -12.43 -29.24
C LEU A 79 25.35 -11.29 -30.24
N ASN A 80 24.40 -10.38 -30.45
CA ASN A 80 24.47 -9.32 -31.47
C ASN A 80 24.50 -7.88 -30.89
N GLY A 81 24.51 -7.75 -29.56
CA GLY A 81 24.23 -6.48 -28.88
C GLY A 81 22.74 -6.13 -28.88
N CYS A 82 22.34 -5.21 -28.01
CA CYS A 82 21.01 -4.62 -28.02
C CYS A 82 20.97 -3.42 -28.96
N LEU A 83 19.77 -3.07 -29.45
CA LEU A 83 19.55 -1.80 -30.11
C LEU A 83 20.03 -0.67 -29.20
N SER A 84 21.00 0.10 -29.65
CA SER A 84 21.49 1.28 -28.94
C SER A 84 20.62 2.48 -29.27
N PHE A 85 20.36 3.31 -28.27
CA PHE A 85 19.74 4.61 -28.48
C PHE A 85 20.76 5.53 -29.19
N GLU A 86 20.54 5.81 -30.47
CA GLU A 86 21.49 6.54 -31.33
C GLU A 86 21.43 8.06 -31.14
N LEU A 87 20.42 8.55 -30.42
CA LEU A 87 20.29 9.96 -30.07
C LEU A 87 21.10 10.25 -28.79
N GLY A 88 21.76 11.42 -28.73
CA GLY A 88 22.48 11.84 -27.53
C GLY A 88 21.55 11.95 -26.32
N SER A 89 22.09 11.82 -25.10
CA SER A 89 21.31 11.85 -23.85
C SER A 89 20.42 13.09 -23.68
N GLU A 90 20.82 14.23 -24.24
CA GLU A 90 20.03 15.48 -24.29
C GLU A 90 18.73 15.36 -25.13
N SER A 91 18.56 14.26 -25.87
CA SER A 91 17.39 14.02 -26.71
C SER A 91 16.25 13.34 -25.95
N VAL A 92 16.49 12.85 -24.73
CA VAL A 92 15.46 12.32 -23.83
C VAL A 92 15.10 13.39 -22.81
N VAL A 93 13.85 13.84 -22.85
CA VAL A 93 13.35 14.91 -21.99
C VAL A 93 12.33 14.32 -21.03
N MET A 94 12.66 14.29 -19.74
CA MET A 94 11.69 13.99 -18.68
C MET A 94 10.76 15.20 -18.52
N CYS A 95 9.45 14.97 -18.60
CA CYS A 95 8.43 16.00 -18.46
C CYS A 95 7.66 15.79 -17.16
N ASP A 96 8.05 16.48 -16.09
CA ASP A 96 7.38 16.47 -14.79
C ASP A 96 6.84 17.85 -14.37
N THR A 97 6.92 18.85 -15.26
CA THR A 97 6.41 20.22 -15.07
C THR A 97 5.67 20.73 -16.29
N GLU A 98 4.91 21.82 -16.16
CA GLU A 98 4.25 22.44 -17.31
C GLU A 98 5.25 23.06 -18.30
N GLU A 99 6.39 23.60 -17.85
CA GLU A 99 7.41 24.16 -18.74
C GLU A 99 8.02 23.09 -19.65
N SER A 100 8.28 21.90 -19.11
CA SER A 100 8.79 20.76 -19.88
C SER A 100 7.73 20.25 -20.88
N LEU A 101 6.44 20.27 -20.52
CA LEU A 101 5.35 20.00 -21.46
C LEU A 101 5.23 21.05 -22.57
N ARG A 102 5.45 22.34 -22.27
CA ARG A 102 5.48 23.40 -23.29
C ARG A 102 6.64 23.22 -24.26
N SER A 103 7.81 22.80 -23.76
CA SER A 103 8.94 22.42 -24.61
C SER A 103 8.61 21.23 -25.53
N ALA A 104 7.88 20.23 -25.01
CA ALA A 104 7.39 19.11 -25.80
C ALA A 104 6.40 19.55 -26.89
N MET A 105 5.41 20.38 -26.52
CA MET A 105 4.46 20.98 -27.47
C MET A 105 5.19 21.74 -28.58
N ASP A 106 6.10 22.63 -28.20
CA ASP A 106 6.92 23.38 -29.14
C ASP A 106 7.66 22.45 -30.10
N HIS A 107 8.32 21.41 -29.60
CA HIS A 107 9.09 20.50 -30.45
C HIS A 107 8.20 19.67 -31.39
N LEU A 108 7.11 19.11 -30.88
CA LEU A 108 6.22 18.22 -31.63
C LEU A 108 5.42 18.96 -32.71
N PHE A 109 5.16 20.25 -32.51
CA PHE A 109 4.32 21.06 -33.40
C PHE A 109 5.04 22.25 -34.03
N ARG A 110 6.34 22.46 -33.81
CA ARG A 110 7.11 23.51 -34.49
C ARG A 110 7.00 23.36 -36.01
N GLY A 111 6.63 24.47 -36.67
CA GLY A 111 6.39 24.50 -38.12
C GLY A 111 4.95 24.17 -38.55
N SER A 112 4.03 23.91 -37.61
CA SER A 112 2.60 23.73 -37.91
C SER A 112 1.83 25.04 -38.15
N ASP A 113 2.45 26.20 -37.96
CA ASP A 113 1.97 27.52 -38.44
C ASP A 113 2.14 27.66 -39.96
N PHE A 114 1.96 26.58 -40.73
CA PHE A 114 1.66 26.68 -42.15
C PHE A 114 0.25 27.23 -42.29
N SER A 115 0.14 28.55 -42.21
CA SER A 115 -0.87 29.40 -42.83
C SER A 115 -2.19 28.70 -43.17
N LEU A 116 -3.12 28.71 -42.21
CA LEU A 116 -4.56 28.51 -42.43
C LEU A 116 -5.22 29.73 -43.13
N GLU A 117 -4.42 30.55 -43.82
CA GLU A 117 -4.92 31.62 -44.67
C GLU A 117 -4.78 31.18 -46.13
N ASN A 118 -5.94 31.05 -46.79
CA ASN A 118 -6.16 30.80 -48.23
C ASN A 118 -6.17 29.34 -48.71
N SER A 119 -7.20 28.59 -48.32
CA SER A 119 -7.88 27.70 -49.27
C SER A 119 -9.33 27.45 -48.85
N ASN A 120 -10.29 27.98 -49.60
CA ASN A 120 -11.73 27.71 -49.48
C ASN A 120 -12.12 26.30 -49.98
N GLU A 121 -11.22 25.32 -49.92
CA GLU A 121 -11.56 23.94 -50.22
C GLU A 121 -11.91 23.19 -48.93
N PRO A 122 -12.95 22.34 -48.94
CA PRO A 122 -13.26 21.49 -47.79
C PRO A 122 -12.04 20.63 -47.48
N ILE A 123 -11.58 20.70 -46.21
CA ILE A 123 -10.49 19.88 -45.69
C ILE A 123 -10.95 18.42 -45.72
N ASN A 124 -10.77 17.74 -46.86
CA ASN A 124 -10.85 16.30 -46.92
C ASN A 124 -9.68 15.72 -46.12
N ALA A 125 -9.94 14.71 -45.29
CA ALA A 125 -8.89 14.05 -44.50
C ALA A 125 -7.71 13.66 -45.41
N PRO A 126 -6.45 13.93 -45.01
CA PRO A 126 -5.29 13.62 -45.84
C PRO A 126 -5.29 12.14 -46.23
N SER A 127 -4.96 11.85 -47.49
CA SER A 127 -4.81 10.46 -47.97
C SER A 127 -3.85 9.69 -47.06
N ARG A 128 -4.13 8.41 -46.77
CA ARG A 128 -3.30 7.53 -45.92
C ARG A 128 -1.82 7.47 -46.34
N THR A 129 -1.50 7.91 -47.56
CA THR A 129 -0.15 7.99 -48.15
C THR A 129 0.59 9.31 -47.90
N ALA A 130 -0.02 10.33 -47.29
CA ALA A 130 0.49 11.71 -47.28
C ALA A 130 1.44 12.09 -46.10
N PHE A 131 1.83 11.15 -45.24
CA PHE A 131 2.67 11.46 -44.07
C PHE A 131 4.16 11.62 -44.41
N ALA A 132 4.65 12.87 -44.37
CA ALA A 132 6.07 13.21 -44.51
C ALA A 132 6.91 12.71 -43.31
N ALA A 133 8.23 12.59 -43.49
CA ALA A 133 9.16 11.98 -42.53
C ALA A 133 9.26 12.60 -41.15
N GLU A 134 8.81 13.83 -41.02
CA GLU A 134 8.95 14.61 -39.80
C GLU A 134 7.70 14.55 -38.91
N ARG A 135 6.58 13.99 -39.40
CA ARG A 135 5.30 14.00 -38.67
C ARG A 135 4.85 12.60 -38.25
N ILE A 136 5.76 11.85 -37.65
CA ILE A 136 5.49 10.56 -37.02
C ILE A 136 5.82 10.69 -35.54
N VAL A 137 4.91 10.22 -34.69
CA VAL A 137 5.18 10.04 -33.27
C VAL A 137 5.00 8.59 -32.84
N GLY A 138 5.97 8.07 -32.12
CA GLY A 138 5.88 6.79 -31.42
C GLY A 138 5.27 6.99 -30.04
N LEU A 139 4.35 6.11 -29.65
CA LEU A 139 3.65 6.13 -28.38
C LEU A 139 3.86 4.80 -27.65
N ASP A 140 4.15 4.89 -26.36
CA ASP A 140 4.26 3.76 -25.45
C ASP A 140 3.84 4.19 -24.04
N VAL A 141 3.47 3.25 -23.17
CA VAL A 141 3.04 3.53 -21.79
C VAL A 141 3.63 2.49 -20.85
N GLU A 142 4.15 2.93 -19.70
CA GLU A 142 4.66 2.02 -18.69
C GLU A 142 3.96 2.20 -17.34
N TRP A 143 3.78 1.08 -16.64
CA TRP A 143 3.11 1.03 -15.34
C TRP A 143 3.74 0.01 -14.40
N LYS A 144 3.59 0.24 -13.10
CA LYS A 144 4.05 -0.72 -12.10
C LYS A 144 3.41 -2.11 -12.29
N PRO A 145 4.20 -3.20 -12.40
CA PRO A 145 3.67 -4.55 -12.51
C PRO A 145 2.81 -4.94 -11.31
N THR A 146 1.58 -5.38 -11.57
CA THR A 146 0.65 -5.80 -10.52
C THR A 146 0.59 -7.32 -10.47
N SER A 147 0.92 -7.93 -9.33
CA SER A 147 0.82 -9.39 -9.19
C SER A 147 -0.65 -9.83 -9.18
N SER A 148 -0.98 -10.92 -9.89
CA SER A 148 -2.35 -11.45 -10.03
C SER A 148 -3.05 -11.81 -8.70
N LYS A 149 -2.29 -11.90 -7.60
CA LYS A 149 -2.83 -12.10 -6.24
C LYS A 149 -3.41 -10.83 -5.60
N ILE A 150 -3.02 -9.64 -6.06
CA ILE A 150 -3.46 -8.36 -5.48
C ILE A 150 -4.82 -7.94 -6.04
N ALA A 151 -5.06 -8.12 -7.35
CA ALA A 151 -6.36 -7.85 -7.98
C ALA A 151 -7.49 -8.75 -7.43
N ALA A 152 -7.18 -10.02 -7.12
CA ALA A 152 -8.13 -10.94 -6.49
C ALA A 152 -8.41 -10.62 -5.01
N ALA A 153 -7.51 -9.92 -4.32
CA ALA A 153 -7.64 -9.57 -2.90
C ALA A 153 -8.38 -8.24 -2.66
N THR A 154 -8.48 -7.38 -3.67
CA THR A 154 -9.15 -6.07 -3.58
C THR A 154 -10.62 -6.11 -3.99
N GLY A 155 -11.12 -7.22 -4.56
CA GLY A 155 -12.51 -7.32 -5.04
C GLY A 155 -12.86 -6.33 -6.15
N SER A 156 -11.85 -5.68 -6.71
CA SER A 156 -11.97 -4.63 -7.71
C SER A 156 -12.28 -5.25 -9.08
N LYS A 157 -13.29 -4.72 -9.79
CA LYS A 157 -13.55 -5.11 -11.19
C LYS A 157 -12.56 -4.45 -12.15
N THR A 158 -11.95 -3.34 -11.72
CA THR A 158 -10.84 -2.71 -12.41
C THR A 158 -9.56 -3.50 -12.09
N THR A 159 -9.08 -4.29 -13.06
CA THR A 159 -7.89 -5.15 -12.94
C THR A 159 -6.57 -4.38 -12.77
N SER A 160 -6.61 -3.10 -12.44
CA SER A 160 -6.06 -2.11 -13.34
C SER A 160 -4.69 -1.61 -12.93
N ALA A 161 -3.69 -2.02 -13.71
CA ALA A 161 -2.49 -1.23 -13.94
C ALA A 161 -2.83 0.27 -14.01
N MET A 162 -2.02 1.11 -13.37
CA MET A 162 -2.13 2.57 -13.44
C MET A 162 -0.94 3.09 -14.22
N ALA A 163 -1.19 3.87 -15.26
CA ALA A 163 -0.14 4.44 -16.10
C ALA A 163 0.78 5.33 -15.26
N SER A 164 2.06 5.01 -15.22
CA SER A 164 3.07 5.75 -14.46
C SER A 164 3.78 6.78 -15.33
N ILE A 165 4.05 6.44 -16.60
CA ILE A 165 4.63 7.32 -17.61
C ILE A 165 4.01 7.08 -18.99
N LEU A 166 4.04 8.12 -19.83
CA LEU A 166 3.69 8.07 -21.26
C LEU A 166 4.88 8.57 -22.07
N GLN A 167 5.31 7.79 -23.06
CA GLN A 167 6.43 8.11 -23.91
C GLN A 167 5.92 8.63 -25.26
N ILE A 168 6.43 9.78 -25.69
CA ILE A 168 6.14 10.37 -27.01
C ILE A 168 7.46 10.59 -27.72
N SER A 169 7.70 9.84 -28.77
CA SER A 169 8.94 9.92 -29.54
C SER A 169 8.71 10.58 -30.88
N SER A 170 9.54 11.56 -31.22
CA SER A 170 9.73 12.08 -32.59
C SER A 170 10.97 11.44 -33.22
N SER A 171 11.30 11.79 -34.46
CA SER A 171 12.53 11.31 -35.11
C SER A 171 13.83 11.76 -34.41
N SER A 172 13.78 12.86 -33.66
CA SER A 172 14.97 13.52 -33.09
C SER A 172 14.97 13.63 -31.56
N ARG A 173 13.82 13.47 -30.89
CA ARG A 173 13.67 13.62 -29.44
C ARG A 173 12.59 12.71 -28.89
N VAL A 174 12.75 12.28 -27.64
CA VAL A 174 11.76 11.51 -26.89
C VAL A 174 11.37 12.26 -25.62
N PHE A 175 10.07 12.39 -25.40
CA PHE A 175 9.49 12.99 -24.20
C PHE A 175 8.93 11.87 -23.33
N VAL A 176 9.44 11.76 -22.10
CA VAL A 176 8.93 10.83 -21.09
C VAL A 176 8.07 11.64 -20.12
N ILE A 177 6.75 11.53 -20.26
CA ILE A 177 5.78 12.30 -19.48
C ILE A 177 5.51 11.59 -18.16
N ASP A 178 5.71 12.29 -17.05
CA ASP A 178 5.41 11.82 -15.70
C ASP A 178 3.92 11.98 -15.39
N LEU A 179 3.15 10.95 -15.71
CA LEU A 179 1.70 10.93 -15.47
C LEU A 179 1.34 10.99 -13.97
N LEU A 180 2.26 10.58 -13.09
CA LEU A 180 2.06 10.70 -11.65
C LEU A 180 2.27 12.13 -11.16
N ALA A 181 3.27 12.84 -11.69
CA ALA A 181 3.51 14.25 -11.36
C ALA A 181 2.43 15.18 -11.94
N LEU A 182 1.97 14.87 -13.15
CA LEU A 182 1.13 15.74 -13.96
C LEU A 182 -0.34 15.29 -14.01
N GLN A 183 -0.77 14.42 -13.07
CA GLN A 183 -2.12 13.82 -13.09
C GLN A 183 -3.27 14.85 -13.11
N ASP A 184 -3.07 16.03 -12.53
CA ASP A 184 -4.06 17.10 -12.42
C ASP A 184 -3.75 18.27 -13.37
N ASN A 185 -2.80 18.12 -14.30
CA ASN A 185 -2.39 19.18 -15.21
C ASN A 185 -3.29 19.24 -16.45
N ASP A 186 -4.14 20.27 -16.54
CA ASP A 186 -5.06 20.43 -17.67
C ASP A 186 -4.35 20.73 -19.00
N PHE A 187 -3.16 21.37 -18.97
CA PHE A 187 -2.38 21.62 -20.18
C PHE A 187 -1.94 20.31 -20.85
N LEU A 188 -1.51 19.31 -20.08
CA LEU A 188 -1.18 17.98 -20.57
C LEU A 188 -2.37 17.35 -21.30
N PHE A 189 -3.51 17.21 -20.61
CA PHE A 189 -4.62 16.42 -21.14
C PHE A 189 -5.43 17.14 -22.20
N GLU A 190 -5.79 18.41 -21.97
CA GLU A 190 -6.70 19.15 -22.85
C GLU A 190 -5.96 19.81 -24.01
N THR A 191 -4.70 20.23 -23.80
CA THR A 191 -3.94 20.95 -24.84
C THR A 191 -2.96 20.03 -25.57
N LEU A 192 -2.00 19.42 -24.86
CA LEU A 192 -0.96 18.61 -25.48
C LEU A 192 -1.50 17.32 -26.08
N LEU A 193 -2.12 16.46 -25.28
CA LEU A 193 -2.66 15.18 -25.74
C LEU A 193 -3.89 15.39 -26.65
N GLY A 194 -4.75 16.36 -26.31
CA GLY A 194 -5.87 16.76 -27.17
C GLY A 194 -5.43 17.12 -28.58
N ARG A 195 -4.38 17.96 -28.72
CA ARG A 195 -3.82 18.30 -30.03
C ARG A 195 -3.11 17.11 -30.69
N LEU A 196 -2.29 16.37 -29.95
CA LEU A 196 -1.53 15.23 -30.46
C LEU A 196 -2.43 14.15 -31.07
N PHE A 197 -3.44 13.72 -30.33
CA PHE A 197 -4.31 12.62 -30.74
C PHE A 197 -5.31 13.01 -31.83
N ALA A 198 -5.69 14.30 -31.90
CA ALA A 198 -6.59 14.81 -32.93
C ALA A 198 -5.90 15.34 -34.20
N ASP A 199 -4.59 15.65 -34.19
CA ASP A 199 -3.89 16.23 -35.35
C ASP A 199 -3.90 15.23 -36.53
N PRO A 200 -4.60 15.54 -37.65
CA PRO A 200 -4.74 14.64 -38.77
C PRO A 200 -3.46 14.49 -39.60
N PHE A 201 -2.49 15.38 -39.40
CA PHE A 201 -1.21 15.38 -40.12
C PHE A 201 -0.07 14.77 -39.32
N LEU A 202 -0.34 14.35 -38.07
CA LEU A 202 0.62 13.67 -37.21
C LEU A 202 0.23 12.19 -37.10
N LEU A 203 1.06 11.29 -37.65
CA LEU A 203 0.84 9.85 -37.56
C LEU A 203 1.29 9.33 -36.21
N LYS A 204 0.34 8.77 -35.44
CA LYS A 204 0.63 8.10 -34.18
C LYS A 204 0.93 6.63 -34.44
N VAL A 205 1.99 6.09 -33.83
CA VAL A 205 2.41 4.71 -34.01
C VAL A 205 2.54 4.05 -32.63
N GLY A 206 2.01 2.86 -32.47
CA GLY A 206 2.18 2.04 -31.26
C GLY A 206 2.40 0.56 -31.58
N PHE A 207 2.64 -0.26 -30.55
CA PHE A 207 2.78 -1.71 -30.68
C PHE A 207 1.98 -2.42 -29.57
N GLY A 208 0.77 -2.88 -29.89
CA GLY A 208 -0.17 -3.40 -28.89
C GLY A 208 -0.86 -2.29 -28.09
N PHE A 209 -1.00 -1.11 -28.69
CA PHE A 209 -1.39 0.12 -27.98
C PHE A 209 -2.85 0.13 -27.54
N ASP A 210 -3.67 -0.81 -28.00
CA ASP A 210 -5.02 -1.00 -27.47
C ASP A 210 -5.00 -1.31 -25.96
N THR A 211 -3.96 -2.00 -25.50
CA THR A 211 -3.75 -2.33 -24.08
C THR A 211 -3.29 -1.09 -23.31
N ASP A 212 -2.37 -0.32 -23.88
CA ASP A 212 -1.88 0.92 -23.30
C ASP A 212 -3.00 1.97 -23.19
N LEU A 213 -3.82 2.10 -24.23
CA LEU A 213 -4.98 2.99 -24.25
C LEU A 213 -6.03 2.59 -23.22
N LYS A 214 -6.26 1.29 -23.02
CA LYS A 214 -7.11 0.78 -21.92
C LYS A 214 -6.58 1.24 -20.57
N VAL A 215 -5.27 1.11 -20.33
CA VAL A 215 -4.63 1.52 -19.07
C VAL A 215 -4.70 3.04 -18.87
N LEU A 216 -4.45 3.83 -19.92
CA LEU A 216 -4.58 5.29 -19.88
C LEU A 216 -6.02 5.74 -19.57
N HIS A 217 -7.01 5.18 -20.26
CA HIS A 217 -8.42 5.51 -20.02
C HIS A 217 -8.89 5.06 -18.63
N GLN A 218 -8.40 3.91 -18.15
CA GLN A 218 -8.64 3.48 -16.77
C GLN A 218 -7.98 4.42 -15.76
N THR A 219 -6.79 4.94 -16.05
CA THR A 219 -6.09 5.86 -15.13
C THR A 219 -6.77 7.24 -15.10
N PHE A 220 -7.28 7.71 -16.24
CA PHE A 220 -7.87 9.04 -16.42
C PHE A 220 -9.26 8.97 -17.08
N PRO A 221 -10.25 8.34 -16.44
CA PRO A 221 -11.58 8.13 -17.04
C PRO A 221 -12.34 9.43 -17.31
N GLU A 222 -12.00 10.51 -16.63
CA GLU A 222 -12.60 11.83 -16.82
C GLU A 222 -12.01 12.61 -18.00
N ARG A 223 -10.88 12.16 -18.58
CA ARG A 223 -10.15 12.89 -19.61
C ARG A 223 -10.59 12.44 -21.01
N SER A 224 -11.44 13.26 -21.62
CA SER A 224 -12.03 12.96 -22.93
C SER A 224 -11.05 12.94 -24.11
N SER A 225 -9.87 13.55 -23.96
CA SER A 225 -8.82 13.54 -24.99
C SER A 225 -8.26 12.15 -25.29
N LEU A 226 -8.48 11.16 -24.42
CA LEU A 226 -7.98 9.79 -24.55
C LEU A 226 -8.96 8.84 -25.27
N ILE A 227 -10.05 9.35 -25.84
CA ILE A 227 -11.12 8.51 -26.39
C ILE A 227 -10.80 8.02 -27.81
N ASN A 228 -10.36 8.94 -28.68
CA ASN A 228 -10.08 8.66 -30.09
C ASN A 228 -8.68 9.15 -30.47
N ILE A 229 -7.91 8.27 -31.11
CA ILE A 229 -6.59 8.58 -31.66
C ILE A 229 -6.65 8.33 -33.16
N THR A 230 -6.45 9.39 -33.93
CA THR A 230 -6.48 9.29 -35.39
C THR A 230 -5.57 10.34 -36.02
N PRO A 231 -4.79 10.02 -37.06
CA PRO A 231 -4.53 8.69 -37.62
C PRO A 231 -3.58 7.85 -36.74
N PHE A 232 -3.86 6.56 -36.59
CA PHE A 232 -3.08 5.63 -35.78
C PHE A 232 -2.61 4.42 -36.59
N LEU A 233 -1.34 4.02 -36.41
CA LEU A 233 -0.74 2.82 -36.98
C LEU A 233 -0.40 1.81 -35.88
N GLU A 234 -1.09 0.67 -35.88
CA GLU A 234 -0.78 -0.46 -35.01
C GLU A 234 0.30 -1.34 -35.64
N LEU A 235 1.55 -1.16 -35.22
CA LEU A 235 2.69 -1.78 -35.85
C LEU A 235 2.74 -3.30 -35.62
N SER A 236 2.15 -3.79 -34.53
CA SER A 236 2.08 -5.23 -34.26
C SER A 236 1.27 -5.98 -35.34
N ALA A 237 0.25 -5.35 -35.93
CA ALA A 237 -0.55 -5.92 -37.01
C ALA A 237 0.27 -6.08 -38.30
N VAL A 238 1.09 -5.07 -38.63
CA VAL A 238 2.01 -5.09 -39.77
C VAL A 238 3.06 -6.20 -39.59
N VAL A 239 3.68 -6.26 -38.42
CA VAL A 239 4.72 -7.25 -38.09
C VAL A 239 4.15 -8.67 -38.08
N SER A 240 2.93 -8.87 -37.57
CA SER A 240 2.25 -10.18 -37.57
C SER A 240 2.02 -10.71 -38.99
N LYS A 241 1.66 -9.81 -39.93
CA LYS A 241 1.48 -10.14 -41.34
C LYS A 241 2.81 -10.47 -42.03
N LEU A 242 3.90 -9.83 -41.62
CA LEU A 242 5.24 -10.02 -42.20
C LEU A 242 5.96 -11.29 -41.69
N LEU A 243 5.90 -11.56 -40.39
CA LEU A 243 6.66 -12.65 -39.74
C LEU A 243 5.86 -13.95 -39.60
N GLY A 244 4.54 -13.91 -39.81
CA GLY A 244 3.64 -15.02 -39.56
C GLY A 244 3.34 -15.22 -38.08
N VAL A 245 2.17 -15.81 -37.78
CA VAL A 245 1.60 -15.96 -36.42
C VAL A 245 2.46 -16.85 -35.49
N SER A 246 3.41 -17.61 -36.04
CA SER A 246 4.22 -18.61 -35.33
C SER A 246 5.47 -18.06 -34.63
N VAL A 247 5.91 -16.84 -34.94
CA VAL A 247 7.07 -16.21 -34.29
C VAL A 247 6.56 -15.14 -33.32
N GLY A 248 6.77 -15.31 -32.01
CA GLY A 248 6.16 -14.47 -30.98
C GLY A 248 6.17 -12.97 -31.29
N ASN A 249 4.98 -12.37 -31.44
CA ASN A 249 4.81 -10.97 -31.82
C ASN A 249 5.18 -10.03 -30.65
N SER A 250 6.46 -9.72 -30.51
CA SER A 250 6.95 -8.73 -29.54
C SER A 250 7.73 -7.62 -30.24
N LEU A 251 7.72 -6.42 -29.67
CA LEU A 251 8.44 -5.27 -30.21
C LEU A 251 9.93 -5.57 -30.40
N SER A 252 10.56 -6.27 -29.45
CA SER A 252 11.96 -6.73 -29.54
C SER A 252 12.22 -7.65 -30.75
N ASN A 253 11.24 -8.46 -31.17
CA ASN A 253 11.35 -9.28 -32.39
C ASN A 253 11.18 -8.42 -33.64
N ALA A 254 10.28 -7.43 -33.60
CA ALA A 254 10.11 -6.46 -34.68
C ALA A 254 11.39 -5.65 -34.91
N THR A 255 12.01 -5.11 -33.85
CA THR A 255 13.28 -4.39 -33.94
C THR A 255 14.40 -5.30 -34.42
N SER A 256 14.49 -6.53 -33.91
CA SER A 256 15.52 -7.49 -34.35
C SER A 256 15.40 -7.82 -35.84
N THR A 257 14.18 -7.92 -36.36
CA THR A 257 13.95 -8.23 -37.78
C THR A 257 14.18 -7.01 -38.66
N ILE A 258 13.60 -5.86 -38.29
CA ILE A 258 13.55 -4.69 -39.16
C ILE A 258 14.77 -3.81 -38.98
N LEU A 259 15.19 -3.55 -37.73
CA LEU A 259 16.34 -2.69 -37.41
C LEU A 259 17.64 -3.48 -37.25
N GLY A 260 17.58 -4.81 -37.12
CA GLY A 260 18.74 -5.70 -37.03
C GLY A 260 19.20 -6.03 -35.61
N SER A 261 18.65 -5.37 -34.59
CA SER A 261 19.00 -5.58 -33.18
C SER A 261 17.76 -5.64 -32.26
N PRO A 262 17.76 -6.53 -31.25
CA PRO A 262 16.65 -6.65 -30.29
C PRO A 262 16.67 -5.54 -29.22
N LEU A 263 15.51 -5.30 -28.60
CA LEU A 263 15.40 -4.48 -27.38
C LEU A 263 15.82 -5.25 -26.12
N ASP A 264 16.41 -4.53 -25.17
CA ASP A 264 16.76 -5.03 -23.83
C ASP A 264 15.55 -5.05 -22.89
N LYS A 265 15.05 -6.22 -22.52
CA LYS A 265 13.81 -6.36 -21.73
C LYS A 265 14.01 -6.25 -20.20
N ARG A 266 15.21 -5.92 -19.71
CA ARG A 266 15.50 -5.93 -18.26
C ARG A 266 14.64 -4.96 -17.45
N MET A 267 14.19 -3.86 -18.05
CA MET A 267 13.41 -2.82 -17.36
C MET A 267 11.89 -2.98 -17.50
N GLN A 268 11.42 -3.90 -18.34
CA GLN A 268 9.98 -4.13 -18.60
C GLN A 268 9.17 -4.41 -17.32
N MET A 269 9.75 -5.15 -16.38
CA MET A 269 9.11 -5.49 -15.10
C MET A 269 9.60 -4.61 -13.94
N SER A 270 10.15 -3.43 -14.24
CA SER A 270 10.64 -2.50 -13.22
C SER A 270 9.49 -1.82 -12.47
N ASN A 271 9.78 -1.23 -11.31
CA ASN A 271 8.80 -0.42 -10.60
C ASN A 271 8.78 1.00 -11.20
N TRP A 272 7.89 1.22 -12.16
CA TRP A 272 7.73 2.50 -12.87
C TRP A 272 7.14 3.64 -12.04
N ASP A 273 6.71 3.39 -10.79
CA ASP A 273 6.28 4.42 -9.84
C ASP A 273 7.45 5.07 -9.07
N VAL A 274 8.65 4.50 -9.14
CA VAL A 274 9.83 5.03 -8.44
C VAL A 274 10.22 6.38 -9.03
N ARG A 275 10.56 7.34 -8.16
CA ARG A 275 11.17 8.62 -8.55
C ARG A 275 12.43 8.90 -7.73
N PRO A 276 13.47 9.52 -8.34
CA PRO A 276 13.59 9.75 -9.78
C PRO A 276 13.66 8.43 -10.57
N LEU A 277 13.25 8.44 -11.85
CA LEU A 277 13.49 7.30 -12.73
C LEU A 277 14.99 7.12 -12.91
N THR A 278 15.45 5.87 -12.89
CA THR A 278 16.86 5.58 -13.12
C THR A 278 17.22 5.76 -14.59
N GLU A 279 18.50 6.06 -14.89
CA GLU A 279 18.98 6.19 -16.28
C GLU A 279 18.66 4.95 -17.15
N PRO A 280 18.78 3.70 -16.67
CA PRO A 280 18.32 2.53 -17.42
C PRO A 280 16.81 2.52 -17.71
N GLN A 281 15.98 2.99 -16.77
CA GLN A 281 14.53 3.09 -17.00
C GLN A 281 14.21 4.15 -18.05
N LEU A 282 14.85 5.32 -17.98
CA LEU A 282 14.68 6.39 -18.98
C LEU A 282 15.14 5.93 -20.36
N THR A 283 16.28 5.25 -20.45
CA THR A 283 16.82 4.73 -21.71
C THR A 283 15.89 3.67 -22.32
N TYR A 284 15.41 2.74 -21.50
CA TYR A 284 14.45 1.72 -21.94
C TYR A 284 13.16 2.36 -22.46
N ALA A 285 12.53 3.22 -21.65
CA ALA A 285 11.28 3.90 -22.00
C ALA A 285 11.45 4.71 -23.30
N ALA A 286 12.56 5.43 -23.43
CA ALA A 286 12.82 6.22 -24.63
C ALA A 286 12.96 5.34 -25.88
N LEU A 287 13.64 4.20 -25.75
CA LEU A 287 13.91 3.29 -26.85
C LEU A 287 12.64 2.57 -27.32
N ASP A 288 11.75 2.19 -26.41
CA ASP A 288 10.48 1.51 -26.73
C ASP A 288 9.57 2.39 -27.60
N ALA A 289 9.50 3.71 -27.34
CA ALA A 289 8.80 4.64 -28.24
C ALA A 289 9.60 5.03 -29.49
N TYR A 290 10.93 5.20 -29.39
CA TYR A 290 11.78 5.61 -30.51
C TYR A 290 11.90 4.56 -31.61
N CYS A 291 11.99 3.28 -31.24
CA CYS A 291 12.12 2.22 -32.22
C CYS A 291 10.88 2.12 -33.13
N LEU A 292 9.69 2.52 -32.67
CA LEU A 292 8.48 2.61 -33.48
C LEU A 292 8.63 3.61 -34.64
N VAL A 293 9.18 4.78 -34.34
CA VAL A 293 9.47 5.82 -35.35
C VAL A 293 10.51 5.32 -36.34
N GLN A 294 11.57 4.67 -35.87
CA GLN A 294 12.63 4.13 -36.73
C GLN A 294 12.14 3.00 -37.64
N ILE A 295 11.36 2.06 -37.10
CA ILE A 295 10.73 1.00 -37.90
C ILE A 295 9.83 1.62 -38.97
N THR A 296 8.96 2.54 -38.59
CA THR A 296 8.02 3.18 -39.53
C THR A 296 8.77 3.97 -40.61
N ASN A 297 9.83 4.69 -40.25
CA ASN A 297 10.69 5.37 -41.22
C ASN A 297 11.37 4.41 -42.19
N LYS A 298 11.87 3.27 -41.70
CA LYS A 298 12.50 2.24 -42.54
C LYS A 298 11.49 1.59 -43.49
N LEU A 299 10.28 1.31 -43.02
CA LEU A 299 9.18 0.81 -43.85
C LEU A 299 8.80 1.83 -44.93
N ARG A 300 8.69 3.12 -44.59
CA ARG A 300 8.29 4.15 -45.57
C ARG A 300 9.34 4.39 -46.66
N LYS A 301 10.63 4.25 -46.34
CA LYS A 301 11.70 4.42 -47.33
C LYS A 301 11.65 3.39 -48.45
N ASN A 302 10.97 2.25 -48.26
CA ASN A 302 10.85 1.17 -49.25
C ASN A 302 12.22 0.69 -49.79
N GLU A 303 13.29 0.83 -49.00
CA GLU A 303 14.66 0.51 -49.42
C GLU A 303 14.96 -1.00 -49.35
N ASP A 304 14.26 -1.73 -48.47
CA ASP A 304 14.44 -3.17 -48.28
C ASP A 304 13.29 -3.95 -48.93
N THR A 305 13.58 -4.66 -50.02
CA THR A 305 12.59 -5.45 -50.77
C THR A 305 12.05 -6.65 -49.99
N LYS A 306 12.65 -7.01 -48.85
CA LYS A 306 12.13 -8.06 -47.95
C LYS A 306 11.03 -7.54 -47.01
N LEU A 307 10.91 -6.22 -46.87
CA LEU A 307 9.88 -5.56 -46.07
C LEU A 307 8.64 -5.27 -46.95
N PRO A 308 7.45 -5.10 -46.35
CA PRO A 308 6.26 -4.80 -47.12
C PRO A 308 6.34 -3.36 -47.65
N PRO A 309 5.81 -3.08 -48.85
CA PRO A 309 5.77 -1.71 -49.35
C PRO A 309 4.95 -0.83 -48.41
N TRP A 310 5.32 0.45 -48.32
CA TRP A 310 4.65 1.44 -47.49
C TRP A 310 3.13 1.46 -47.71
N GLU A 311 2.66 1.29 -48.94
CA GLU A 311 1.24 1.25 -49.28
C GLU A 311 0.48 0.15 -48.54
N ALA A 312 1.11 -1.02 -48.35
CA ALA A 312 0.54 -2.12 -47.59
C ALA A 312 0.55 -1.83 -46.08
N THR A 313 1.57 -1.13 -45.59
CA THR A 313 1.65 -0.68 -44.19
C THR A 313 0.63 0.41 -43.89
N ALA A 314 0.50 1.39 -44.79
CA ALA A 314 -0.42 2.52 -44.68
C ALA A 314 -1.89 2.08 -44.75
N ALA A 315 -2.19 0.91 -45.32
CA ALA A 315 -3.52 0.31 -45.28
C ALA A 315 -3.98 -0.04 -43.85
N GLU A 316 -3.04 -0.25 -42.92
CA GLU A 316 -3.32 -0.54 -41.51
C GLU A 316 -3.55 0.73 -40.67
N ILE A 317 -3.41 1.93 -41.26
CA ILE A 317 -3.71 3.18 -40.56
C ILE A 317 -5.23 3.28 -40.36
N HIS A 318 -5.65 3.48 -39.11
CA HIS A 318 -7.04 3.54 -38.72
C HIS A 318 -7.26 4.55 -37.60
N GLU A 319 -8.52 4.76 -37.23
CA GLU A 319 -8.89 5.43 -35.99
C GLU A 319 -8.90 4.39 -34.86
N LEU A 320 -8.07 4.62 -33.85
CA LEU A 320 -8.09 3.83 -32.64
C LEU A 320 -9.04 4.48 -31.63
N ALA A 321 -10.18 3.84 -31.39
CA ALA A 321 -11.19 4.31 -30.46
C ALA A 321 -11.30 3.36 -29.25
N TYR A 322 -11.42 3.92 -28.05
CA TYR A 322 -11.74 3.15 -26.86
C TYR A 322 -13.25 2.85 -26.81
N PRO A 323 -13.68 1.57 -26.94
CA PRO A 323 -15.05 1.25 -27.36
C PRO A 323 -16.11 1.30 -26.24
N SER A 324 -15.72 1.38 -24.97
CA SER A 324 -16.66 1.29 -23.84
C SER A 324 -16.26 2.22 -22.70
N PRO A 325 -16.98 3.32 -22.45
CA PRO A 325 -16.71 4.16 -21.28
C PRO A 325 -16.86 3.35 -20.00
N LEU A 326 -16.03 3.63 -19.00
CA LEU A 326 -16.17 3.04 -17.69
C LEU A 326 -17.54 3.38 -17.10
N THR A 327 -18.14 2.44 -16.36
CA THR A 327 -19.35 2.74 -15.60
C THR A 327 -19.07 3.83 -14.56
N ASN A 328 -20.10 4.50 -14.04
CA ASN A 328 -19.92 5.51 -12.98
C ASN A 328 -19.18 4.94 -11.76
N GLU A 329 -19.44 3.68 -11.42
CA GLU A 329 -18.80 2.97 -10.31
C GLU A 329 -17.31 2.71 -10.59
N GLU A 330 -16.98 2.21 -11.78
CA GLU A 330 -15.59 1.99 -12.21
C GLU A 330 -14.82 3.31 -12.36
N THR A 331 -15.49 4.38 -12.80
CA THR A 331 -14.91 5.73 -12.89
C THR A 331 -14.51 6.24 -11.51
N VAL A 332 -15.41 6.15 -10.53
CA VAL A 332 -15.12 6.57 -9.14
C VAL A 332 -14.04 5.69 -8.52
N GLU A 333 -14.06 4.39 -8.77
CA GLU A 333 -13.03 3.46 -8.30
C GLU A 333 -11.66 3.81 -8.88
N ALA A 334 -11.58 4.05 -10.18
CA ALA A 334 -10.33 4.34 -10.86
C ALA A 334 -9.74 5.70 -10.45
N ILE A 335 -10.58 6.74 -10.30
CA ILE A 335 -10.16 8.04 -9.75
C ILE A 335 -9.66 7.89 -8.31
N SER A 336 -10.33 7.08 -7.49
CA SER A 336 -9.90 6.79 -6.11
C SER A 336 -8.55 6.08 -6.08
N LEU A 337 -8.35 5.11 -6.97
CA LEU A 337 -7.11 4.35 -7.11
C LEU A 337 -5.96 5.24 -7.58
N ARG A 338 -6.17 6.06 -8.62
CA ARG A 338 -5.20 7.07 -9.09
C ARG A 338 -4.78 8.00 -7.96
N ASN A 339 -5.74 8.57 -7.24
CA ASN A 339 -5.48 9.46 -6.11
C ASN A 339 -4.68 8.78 -4.98
N LYS A 340 -4.85 7.47 -4.78
CA LYS A 340 -4.03 6.68 -3.85
C LYS A 340 -2.61 6.54 -4.36
N TYR A 341 -2.42 6.15 -5.63
CA TYR A 341 -1.11 6.02 -6.25
C TYR A 341 -0.35 7.34 -6.24
N HIS A 342 -1.00 8.45 -6.58
CA HIS A 342 -0.39 9.78 -6.50
C HIS A 342 0.00 10.16 -5.08
N LYS A 343 -0.83 9.89 -4.07
CA LYS A 343 -0.45 10.12 -2.66
C LYS A 343 0.77 9.30 -2.25
N ASP A 344 0.88 8.06 -2.70
CA ASP A 344 2.02 7.21 -2.42
C ASP A 344 3.28 7.67 -3.18
N TRP A 345 3.13 8.21 -4.39
CA TRP A 345 4.17 8.88 -5.17
C TRP A 345 4.65 10.21 -4.54
N VAL A 346 3.75 11.07 -4.05
CA VAL A 346 4.13 12.30 -3.33
C VAL A 346 4.96 11.95 -2.09
N LYS A 347 4.56 10.90 -1.36
CA LYS A 347 5.34 10.40 -0.22
C LYS A 347 6.70 9.84 -0.64
N SER A 348 6.80 9.22 -1.82
CA SER A 348 8.07 8.67 -2.32
C SER A 348 9.03 9.76 -2.82
N ARG A 349 8.53 10.89 -3.35
CA ARG A 349 9.36 12.09 -3.66
C ARG A 349 9.83 12.84 -2.42
N LYS A 350 9.10 12.76 -1.30
CA LYS A 350 9.53 13.27 0.01
C LYS A 350 10.58 12.38 0.70
N LYS A 351 11.30 11.53 -0.06
CA LYS A 351 12.50 10.87 0.47
C LYS A 351 13.62 11.92 0.59
N PRO A 352 14.23 12.08 1.78
CA PRO A 352 15.35 12.99 1.93
C PRO A 352 16.50 12.54 1.05
N LEU A 353 17.13 13.49 0.36
CA LEU A 353 18.53 13.38 -0.02
C LEU A 353 19.31 13.17 1.27
N CYS A 354 19.60 11.93 1.63
CA CYS A 354 20.65 11.65 2.59
C CYS A 354 21.32 10.35 2.17
N GLY A 355 22.44 10.50 1.46
CA GLY A 355 23.49 9.51 1.49
C GLY A 355 23.97 9.38 2.93
N ASP A 356 24.51 8.22 3.26
CA ASP A 356 25.08 7.82 4.55
C ASP A 356 25.54 8.94 5.51
N VAL A 357 24.59 9.62 6.15
CA VAL A 357 24.81 10.40 7.36
C VAL A 357 23.66 10.04 8.29
N VAL A 358 23.99 9.26 9.31
CA VAL A 358 23.21 9.20 10.54
C VAL A 358 23.01 10.66 10.97
N ALA A 359 21.80 11.21 10.83
CA ALA A 359 21.49 12.52 11.39
C ALA A 359 21.76 12.40 12.89
N ASN A 360 22.83 13.03 13.38
CA ASN A 360 23.20 13.00 14.79
C ASN A 360 21.99 13.45 15.61
N LEU A 361 21.44 12.54 16.43
CA LEU A 361 20.39 12.87 17.39
C LEU A 361 20.90 13.96 18.33
N LEU A 362 20.02 14.86 18.70
CA LEU A 362 20.32 15.86 19.71
C LEU A 362 20.44 15.16 21.07
N THR A 363 21.34 15.67 21.89
CA THR A 363 21.69 15.14 23.20
C THR A 363 21.03 15.95 24.32
N PRO A 364 20.95 15.44 25.56
CA PRO A 364 20.53 16.23 26.71
C PRO A 364 21.34 17.53 26.88
N GLN A 365 22.63 17.53 26.51
CA GLN A 365 23.49 18.72 26.54
C GLN A 365 23.04 19.80 25.54
N ASP A 366 22.50 19.41 24.37
CA ASP A 366 21.96 20.36 23.40
C ASP A 366 20.68 21.04 23.94
N VAL A 367 19.85 20.28 24.67
CA VAL A 367 18.66 20.81 25.37
C VAL A 367 19.06 21.80 26.47
N GLU A 368 20.09 21.46 27.26
CA GLU A 368 20.66 22.35 28.28
C GLU A 368 21.22 23.64 27.68
N GLY A 369 21.99 23.54 26.59
CA GLY A 369 22.52 24.68 25.86
C GLY A 369 21.42 25.62 25.35
N CYS A 370 20.33 25.05 24.82
CA CYS A 370 19.15 25.83 24.42
C CYS A 370 18.52 26.58 25.62
N TRP A 371 18.43 25.94 26.79
CA TRP A 371 17.87 26.56 27.99
C TRP A 371 18.73 27.71 28.51
N GLU A 372 20.04 27.51 28.63
CA GLU A 372 20.95 28.55 29.13
C GLU A 372 21.01 29.76 28.19
N GLU A 373 20.96 29.54 26.87
CA GLU A 373 20.89 30.64 25.90
C GLU A 373 19.60 31.46 26.04
N ARG A 374 18.45 30.80 26.29
CA ARG A 374 17.17 31.48 26.53
C ARG A 374 17.16 32.24 27.85
N LYS A 375 17.72 31.65 28.90
CA LYS A 375 17.91 32.27 30.22
C LYS A 375 18.79 33.51 30.15
N ARG A 376 19.91 33.45 29.41
CA ARG A 376 20.79 34.61 29.16
C ARG A 376 20.03 35.74 28.47
N LYS A 377 19.30 35.45 27.39
CA LYS A 377 18.47 36.45 26.69
C LYS A 377 17.42 37.09 27.59
N HIS A 378 16.78 36.31 28.46
CA HIS A 378 15.81 36.81 29.42
C HIS A 378 16.44 37.79 30.41
N GLN A 379 17.57 37.41 31.01
CA GLN A 379 18.32 38.27 31.95
C GLN A 379 18.80 39.58 31.29
N GLU A 380 19.24 39.52 30.03
CA GLU A 380 19.62 40.72 29.27
C GLU A 380 18.43 41.66 29.01
N ASN A 381 17.24 41.10 28.75
CA ASN A 381 16.02 41.90 28.56
C ASN A 381 15.56 42.52 29.89
N GLU A 382 15.61 41.78 31.00
CA GLU A 382 15.30 42.32 32.33
C GLU A 382 16.24 43.47 32.71
N LEU A 383 17.54 43.33 32.44
CA LEU A 383 18.52 44.38 32.70
C LEU A 383 18.24 45.65 31.87
N LYS A 384 17.81 45.50 30.60
CA LYS A 384 17.36 46.63 29.77
C LYS A 384 16.10 47.28 30.31
N HIS A 385 15.13 46.50 30.79
CA HIS A 385 13.88 47.02 31.37
C HIS A 385 14.13 47.81 32.68
N LEU A 386 15.02 47.31 33.55
CA LEU A 386 15.46 48.00 34.76
C LEU A 386 16.16 49.34 34.45
N GLN A 387 16.93 49.42 33.37
CA GLN A 387 17.56 50.66 32.90
C GLN A 387 16.56 51.69 32.35
N THR A 388 15.37 51.25 31.91
CA THR A 388 14.29 52.12 31.38
C THR A 388 13.28 52.59 32.43
N GLY A 389 13.46 52.24 33.71
CA GLY A 389 12.66 52.76 34.82
C GLY A 389 11.28 52.12 35.01
N ALA A 390 11.01 50.97 34.40
CA ALA A 390 9.76 50.22 34.55
C ALA A 390 10.03 48.84 35.15
N GLY A 391 9.87 48.68 36.47
CA GLY A 391 9.90 47.36 37.11
C GLY A 391 10.28 47.37 38.59
N ALA A 392 9.35 47.75 39.47
CA ALA A 392 9.35 47.34 40.87
C ALA A 392 8.20 46.35 41.03
N ASP A 393 8.48 45.16 41.59
CA ASP A 393 7.61 43.98 41.77
C ASP A 393 7.70 42.87 40.71
N GLN A 394 8.91 42.49 40.27
CA GLN A 394 9.13 41.22 39.57
C GLN A 394 9.54 40.11 40.55
N GLU A 395 8.73 39.04 40.60
CA GLU A 395 8.97 37.81 41.34
C GLU A 395 10.22 37.11 40.77
N ILE A 396 11.20 36.74 41.62
CA ILE A 396 12.42 36.07 41.16
C ILE A 396 12.04 34.70 40.55
N LEU A 397 12.28 34.56 39.25
CA LEU A 397 11.97 33.35 38.51
C LEU A 397 13.01 32.24 38.80
N ASP A 398 12.55 31.09 39.30
CA ASP A 398 13.40 29.90 39.48
C ASP A 398 13.69 29.25 38.12
N THR A 399 14.87 29.53 37.58
CA THR A 399 15.31 29.07 36.25
C THR A 399 16.20 27.81 36.31
N ALA A 400 16.22 27.11 37.44
CA ALA A 400 16.96 25.87 37.59
C ALA A 400 16.43 24.78 36.64
N LEU A 401 17.35 24.17 35.89
CA LEU A 401 17.11 23.02 35.02
C LEU A 401 17.85 21.81 35.59
N THR A 402 17.13 20.73 35.89
CA THR A 402 17.73 19.53 36.46
C THR A 402 17.40 18.32 35.61
N PHE A 403 18.41 17.54 35.24
CA PHE A 403 18.22 16.23 34.64
C PHE A 403 18.14 15.16 35.73
N LEU A 404 17.07 14.36 35.71
CA LEU A 404 16.80 13.30 36.66
C LEU A 404 16.75 11.95 35.93
N ASP A 405 17.20 10.89 36.59
CA ASP A 405 17.01 9.55 36.07
C ASP A 405 15.55 9.06 36.27
N PRO A 406 15.05 8.14 35.42
CA PRO A 406 13.69 7.62 35.55
C PRO A 406 13.38 6.90 36.87
N LEU A 407 14.37 6.34 37.58
CA LEU A 407 14.14 5.70 38.88
C LEU A 407 13.85 6.73 39.97
N THR A 408 14.57 7.86 39.98
CA THR A 408 14.35 8.97 40.91
C THR A 408 12.92 9.52 40.77
N VAL A 409 12.45 9.75 39.54
CA VAL A 409 11.07 10.21 39.30
C VAL A 409 10.03 9.16 39.72
N ARG A 410 10.27 7.87 39.47
CA ARG A 410 9.38 6.79 39.96
C ARG A 410 9.30 6.75 41.48
N ASN A 411 10.40 7.02 42.18
CA ASN A 411 10.42 7.06 43.64
C ASN A 411 9.65 8.28 44.18
N LEU A 412 9.79 9.44 43.55
CA LEU A 412 9.00 10.64 43.87
C LEU A 412 7.50 10.42 43.64
N LEU A 413 7.12 9.74 42.55
CA LEU A 413 5.72 9.38 42.27
C LEU A 413 5.13 8.39 43.29
N LYS A 414 5.95 7.49 43.84
CA LYS A 414 5.52 6.60 44.93
C LYS A 414 5.32 7.38 46.24
N GLN A 415 6.29 8.22 46.62
CA GLN A 415 6.20 9.05 47.82
C GLN A 415 5.02 10.04 47.79
N SER A 416 4.71 10.60 46.61
CA SER A 416 3.56 11.50 46.44
C SER A 416 2.20 10.79 46.53
N ARG A 417 2.13 9.48 46.27
CA ARG A 417 0.89 8.70 46.43
C ARG A 417 0.60 8.32 47.89
N ASP A 418 1.65 8.29 48.70
CA ASP A 418 1.58 7.94 50.13
C ASP A 418 1.38 9.19 51.03
N SER A 419 1.43 10.41 50.45
CA SER A 419 1.28 11.69 51.16
C SER A 419 -0.10 12.30 50.89
N GLU A 420 -0.76 12.86 51.92
CA GLU A 420 -2.03 13.60 51.78
C GLU A 420 -1.87 14.99 51.13
N GLN A 421 -0.66 15.40 50.75
CA GLN A 421 -0.40 16.70 50.13
C GLN A 421 -0.65 16.68 48.61
N PRO A 422 -1.19 17.76 48.02
CA PRO A 422 -1.44 17.84 46.58
C PRO A 422 -0.15 17.72 45.76
N ALA A 423 -0.23 17.08 44.60
CA ALA A 423 0.91 16.88 43.71
C ALA A 423 1.54 18.23 43.32
N THR A 424 2.81 18.44 43.67
CA THR A 424 3.55 19.67 43.40
C THR A 424 4.14 19.73 42.00
N PHE A 425 4.03 18.64 41.23
CA PHE A 425 4.55 18.52 39.87
C PHE A 425 3.65 17.66 38.99
N ILE A 426 3.72 17.87 37.67
CA ILE A 426 3.02 17.04 36.67
C ILE A 426 4.03 16.53 35.62
N ALA A 427 3.84 15.29 35.18
CA ALA A 427 4.53 14.73 34.03
C ALA A 427 3.92 15.22 32.72
N VAL A 428 4.75 15.63 31.77
CA VAL A 428 4.35 16.24 30.51
C VAL A 428 4.74 15.34 29.34
N ASN A 429 3.80 15.11 28.42
CA ASN A 429 4.07 14.52 27.12
C ASN A 429 4.26 15.62 26.08
N ALA A 430 5.42 15.63 25.42
CA ALA A 430 5.67 16.43 24.23
C ALA A 430 5.33 15.60 22.98
N ILE A 431 4.29 16.00 22.25
CA ILE A 431 3.77 15.27 21.10
C ILE A 431 4.13 16.04 19.82
N CYS A 432 4.96 15.45 18.98
CA CYS A 432 5.35 16.01 17.69
C CYS A 432 4.23 15.84 16.65
N PHE A 433 3.93 16.91 15.91
CA PHE A 433 2.92 16.93 14.86
C PHE A 433 3.27 17.96 13.77
N PHE A 434 2.56 17.90 12.66
CA PHE A 434 2.61 18.88 11.59
C PHE A 434 1.26 19.57 11.49
N ALA A 435 1.28 20.91 11.44
CA ALA A 435 0.14 21.74 11.12
C ALA A 435 0.39 22.38 9.76
N ASP A 436 -0.36 21.93 8.74
CA ASP A 436 -0.15 22.35 7.35
C ASP A 436 1.30 22.18 6.86
N GLU A 437 1.87 20.99 7.13
CA GLU A 437 3.26 20.62 6.80
C GLU A 437 4.36 21.36 7.60
N GLU A 438 4.03 22.29 8.50
CA GLU A 438 4.99 22.93 9.40
C GLU A 438 5.18 22.13 10.70
N PRO A 439 6.41 21.92 11.19
CA PRO A 439 6.69 21.11 12.39
C PRO A 439 6.28 21.84 13.68
N CYS A 440 5.54 21.13 14.53
CA CYS A 440 4.99 21.64 15.79
C CYS A 440 5.10 20.60 16.91
N VAL A 441 5.16 21.07 18.16
CA VAL A 441 5.15 20.23 19.37
C VAL A 441 4.03 20.67 20.29
N ALA A 442 3.21 19.72 20.75
CA ALA A 442 2.14 19.96 21.72
C ALA A 442 2.51 19.35 23.07
N CYS A 443 2.58 20.19 24.10
CA CYS A 443 2.88 19.79 25.48
C CYS A 443 1.58 19.67 26.28
N ILE A 444 1.26 18.45 26.72
CA ILE A 444 0.06 18.13 27.52
C ILE A 444 0.42 17.27 28.73
N GLU A 445 -0.47 17.16 29.71
CA GLU A 445 -0.27 16.24 30.83
C GLU A 445 -0.16 14.77 30.34
N ALA A 446 0.75 14.00 30.92
CA ALA A 446 1.07 12.66 30.45
C ALA A 446 -0.10 11.66 30.54
N ASN A 447 -1.05 11.91 31.45
CA ASN A 447 -2.25 11.08 31.63
C ASN A 447 -3.43 11.51 30.74
N CYS A 448 -3.29 12.61 30.01
CA CYS A 448 -4.32 13.14 29.14
C CYS A 448 -4.06 12.77 27.68
N LYS A 449 -5.11 12.89 26.84
CA LYS A 449 -5.01 12.71 25.39
C LYS A 449 -5.07 14.06 24.70
N LEU A 450 -4.32 14.22 23.62
CA LEU A 450 -4.37 15.43 22.80
C LEU A 450 -5.77 15.63 22.20
N ASP A 451 -6.33 16.82 22.35
CA ASP A 451 -7.52 17.26 21.62
C ASP A 451 -7.14 17.86 20.27
N THR A 452 -7.10 17.00 19.25
CA THR A 452 -6.81 17.42 17.88
C THR A 452 -7.83 18.41 17.32
N ALA A 453 -9.02 18.51 17.90
CA ALA A 453 -10.01 19.51 17.51
C ALA A 453 -9.63 20.90 17.99
N GLN A 454 -9.31 21.04 19.27
CA GLN A 454 -8.91 22.31 19.87
C GLN A 454 -7.54 22.75 19.34
N LEU A 455 -6.60 21.81 19.20
CA LEU A 455 -5.29 22.07 18.62
C LEU A 455 -5.38 22.62 17.19
N ALA A 456 -6.26 22.05 16.34
CA ALA A 456 -6.48 22.56 14.99
C ALA A 456 -7.01 24.00 14.99
N MET A 457 -7.92 24.34 15.91
CA MET A 457 -8.43 25.70 16.06
C MET A 457 -7.32 26.67 16.49
N LEU A 458 -6.47 26.29 17.46
CA LEU A 458 -5.34 27.13 17.90
C LEU A 458 -4.30 27.34 16.80
N CYS A 459 -4.03 26.30 16.01
CA CYS A 459 -3.12 26.39 14.86
C CYS A 459 -3.73 27.18 13.68
N GLY A 460 -5.02 27.57 13.73
CA GLY A 460 -5.71 28.24 12.63
C GLY A 460 -5.92 27.37 11.39
N VAL A 461 -5.87 26.04 11.52
CA VAL A 461 -5.98 25.09 10.40
C VAL A 461 -7.16 24.14 10.56
N SER A 462 -7.61 23.54 9.45
CA SER A 462 -8.63 22.49 9.53
C SER A 462 -8.07 21.23 10.23
N ARG A 463 -8.92 20.46 10.93
CA ARG A 463 -8.51 19.19 11.60
C ARG A 463 -7.81 18.20 10.66
N ARG A 464 -8.05 18.29 9.35
CA ARG A 464 -7.42 17.42 8.34
C ARG A 464 -5.95 17.77 8.07
N ARG A 465 -5.54 18.99 8.43
CA ARG A 465 -4.17 19.50 8.28
C ARG A 465 -3.30 19.27 9.53
N ILE A 466 -3.84 18.61 10.56
CA ILE A 466 -3.08 18.15 11.73
C ILE A 466 -2.67 16.69 11.52
N LYS A 467 -1.36 16.42 11.50
CA LYS A 467 -0.78 15.07 11.33
C LYS A 467 0.23 14.81 12.44
N LEU A 468 0.06 13.76 13.25
CA LEU A 468 1.10 13.36 14.21
C LEU A 468 2.37 12.90 13.48
N ALA A 469 3.54 13.25 14.02
CA ALA A 469 4.83 12.82 13.48
C ALA A 469 5.04 11.31 13.68
N THR A 470 5.63 10.66 12.69
CA THR A 470 6.10 9.27 12.76
C THR A 470 7.44 9.18 13.52
N PRO A 471 7.85 7.99 13.98
CA PRO A 471 9.13 7.82 14.67
C PRO A 471 10.35 8.37 13.92
N ALA A 472 10.41 8.15 12.61
CA ALA A 472 11.49 8.69 11.77
C ALA A 472 11.41 10.22 11.68
N GLU A 473 10.20 10.78 11.47
CA GLU A 473 10.00 12.23 11.44
C GLU A 473 10.39 12.89 12.78
N CYS A 474 10.18 12.24 13.94
CA CYS A 474 10.67 12.70 15.24
C CYS A 474 12.19 12.87 15.27
N CYS A 475 12.94 11.88 14.77
CA CYS A 475 14.40 11.94 14.71
C CYS A 475 14.89 13.01 13.72
N ASP A 476 14.29 13.05 12.54
CA ASP A 476 14.75 13.87 11.42
C ASP A 476 14.46 15.36 11.62
N TYR A 477 13.21 15.69 12.02
CA TYR A 477 12.75 17.08 12.14
C TYR A 477 12.89 17.65 13.55
N PHE A 478 12.73 16.82 14.58
CA PHE A 478 12.73 17.29 15.97
C PHE A 478 14.04 16.96 16.70
N GLY A 479 14.82 16.01 16.17
CA GLY A 479 16.15 15.66 16.67
C GLY A 479 16.17 14.60 17.77
N PHE A 480 15.03 13.99 18.11
CA PHE A 480 14.89 13.07 19.25
C PHE A 480 14.07 11.83 18.92
N GLU A 481 14.37 10.71 19.59
CA GLU A 481 13.58 9.49 19.46
C GLU A 481 12.22 9.62 20.17
N PRO A 482 11.16 8.98 19.65
CA PRO A 482 9.86 8.96 20.33
C PRO A 482 9.97 8.48 21.79
N GLY A 483 9.34 9.23 22.69
CA GLY A 483 9.40 8.95 24.12
C GLY A 483 10.56 9.60 24.86
N THR A 484 11.49 10.25 24.17
CA THR A 484 12.58 11.05 24.77
C THR A 484 12.44 12.55 24.53
N ILE A 485 11.47 12.94 23.69
CA ILE A 485 11.28 14.29 23.18
C ILE A 485 11.10 15.30 24.34
N PRO A 486 12.00 16.29 24.47
CA PRO A 486 11.85 17.40 25.40
C PRO A 486 10.76 18.39 24.95
N PRO A 487 10.29 19.29 25.83
CA PRO A 487 9.28 20.29 25.48
C PRO A 487 9.85 21.48 24.68
N PHE A 488 11.17 21.54 24.48
CA PHE A 488 11.90 22.57 23.74
C PHE A 488 13.28 22.04 23.30
N GLY A 489 14.08 22.85 22.60
CA GLY A 489 15.44 22.48 22.21
C GLY A 489 15.49 21.55 21.00
N HIS A 490 14.52 21.68 20.11
CA HIS A 490 14.42 20.89 18.88
C HIS A 490 15.38 21.40 17.80
N ARG A 491 15.61 20.55 16.79
CA ARG A 491 16.45 20.89 15.64
C ARG A 491 15.88 22.11 14.90
N GLU A 492 16.65 23.19 14.84
CA GLU A 492 16.33 24.35 14.02
C GLU A 492 16.96 24.18 12.63
N GLN A 493 16.14 24.22 11.57
CA GLN A 493 16.60 24.22 10.17
C GLN A 493 16.45 25.63 9.59
N SER A 494 17.25 25.97 8.57
CA SER A 494 17.29 27.32 7.98
C SER A 494 15.94 27.82 7.47
N ASP A 495 15.05 26.90 7.10
CA ASP A 495 13.81 27.23 6.39
C ASP A 495 12.58 27.23 7.30
N HIS A 496 12.61 26.56 8.46
CA HIS A 496 11.44 26.43 9.35
C HIS A 496 11.80 26.23 10.83
N ARG A 497 11.11 26.94 11.74
CA ARG A 497 11.21 26.81 13.20
C ARG A 497 10.13 25.87 13.76
N VAL A 498 10.50 25.00 14.70
CA VAL A 498 9.52 24.16 15.43
C VAL A 498 8.68 25.03 16.36
N ARG A 499 7.36 25.06 16.15
CA ARG A 499 6.41 25.82 16.99
C ARG A 499 5.93 25.00 18.19
N ILE A 500 5.86 25.61 19.35
CA ILE A 500 5.48 24.92 20.60
C ILE A 500 4.09 25.40 21.05
N TYR A 501 3.20 24.45 21.33
CA TYR A 501 1.86 24.67 21.88
C TYR A 501 1.77 23.99 23.23
N ALA A 502 1.16 24.63 24.22
CA ALA A 502 1.08 24.08 25.58
C ALA A 502 -0.35 24.08 26.11
N SER A 503 -0.70 23.05 26.88
CA SER A 503 -1.96 23.02 27.62
C SER A 503 -1.98 24.10 28.71
N SER A 504 -3.11 24.80 28.85
CA SER A 504 -3.31 25.80 29.91
C SER A 504 -3.15 25.20 31.31
N THR A 505 -3.45 23.91 31.50
CA THR A 505 -3.33 23.24 32.80
C THR A 505 -1.90 23.20 33.33
N LEU A 506 -0.90 23.22 32.44
CA LEU A 506 0.52 23.19 32.83
C LEU A 506 0.94 24.46 33.58
N GLN A 507 0.24 25.58 33.42
CA GLN A 507 0.53 26.84 34.11
C GLN A 507 0.18 26.81 35.61
N HIS A 508 -0.65 25.87 36.04
CA HIS A 508 -1.22 25.85 37.39
C HIS A 508 -0.43 24.98 38.38
N VAL A 509 0.70 24.40 37.96
CA VAL A 509 1.56 23.55 38.81
C VAL A 509 2.94 24.15 39.01
N LYS A 510 3.58 23.80 40.11
CA LYS A 510 4.88 24.37 40.48
C LYS A 510 6.01 23.87 39.56
N SER A 511 6.07 22.56 39.33
CA SER A 511 7.14 21.93 38.54
C SER A 511 6.60 21.03 37.43
N LEU A 512 7.34 20.94 36.34
CA LEU A 512 7.07 20.07 35.20
C LEU A 512 8.16 19.01 35.07
N VAL A 513 7.76 17.78 34.75
CA VAL A 513 8.67 16.67 34.45
C VAL A 513 8.46 16.22 33.02
N CYS A 514 9.48 16.36 32.17
CA CYS A 514 9.37 16.20 30.73
C CYS A 514 10.45 15.23 30.20
N GLY A 515 10.39 14.85 28.92
CA GLY A 515 11.50 14.17 28.26
C GLY A 515 12.78 15.00 28.33
N GLY A 516 13.94 14.37 28.58
CA GLY A 516 15.23 15.05 28.68
C GLY A 516 16.13 14.83 27.46
N GLY A 517 15.60 14.34 26.34
CA GLY A 517 16.37 14.04 25.12
C GLY A 517 17.06 12.67 25.10
N SER A 518 16.87 11.83 26.12
CA SER A 518 17.27 10.42 26.10
C SER A 518 16.37 9.55 26.99
N HIS A 519 16.42 8.23 26.84
CA HIS A 519 15.64 7.30 27.68
C HIS A 519 16.10 7.26 29.14
N GLU A 520 17.31 7.74 29.43
CA GLU A 520 17.91 7.75 30.77
C GLU A 520 17.81 9.10 31.47
N SER A 521 17.22 10.10 30.81
CA SER A 521 17.21 11.48 31.28
C SER A 521 15.83 12.11 31.15
N LEU A 522 15.27 12.53 32.27
CA LEU A 522 14.05 13.32 32.37
C LEU A 522 14.38 14.73 32.83
N LEU A 523 13.68 15.71 32.29
CA LEU A 523 13.89 17.11 32.61
C LEU A 523 12.96 17.54 33.74
N TRP A 524 13.51 18.16 34.78
CA TRP A 524 12.76 18.79 35.85
C TRP A 524 12.97 20.29 35.81
N LEU A 525 11.87 21.05 35.73
CA LEU A 525 11.91 22.50 35.59
C LEU A 525 10.69 23.19 36.21
N ASN A 526 10.83 24.46 36.57
CA ASN A 526 9.75 25.27 37.10
C ASN A 526 8.75 25.66 36.00
N SER A 527 7.44 25.53 36.25
CA SER A 527 6.42 25.84 35.24
C SER A 527 6.44 27.32 34.84
N LYS A 528 6.58 28.26 35.79
CA LYS A 528 6.67 29.69 35.45
C LYS A 528 7.88 29.96 34.55
N ALA A 529 9.00 29.29 34.79
CA ALA A 529 10.20 29.46 33.97
C ALA A 529 10.03 28.90 32.56
N TYR A 530 9.34 27.76 32.41
CA TYR A 530 8.99 27.22 31.09
C TYR A 530 8.26 28.25 30.23
N PHE A 531 7.16 28.81 30.75
CA PHE A 531 6.34 29.77 30.02
C PHE A 531 7.01 31.14 29.80
N ALA A 532 8.02 31.48 30.61
CA ALA A 532 8.76 32.73 30.48
C ALA A 532 9.98 32.65 29.54
N LEU A 533 10.66 31.50 29.50
CA LEU A 533 11.91 31.32 28.74
C LEU A 533 11.70 30.67 27.38
N ILE A 534 10.67 29.85 27.23
CA ILE A 534 10.36 29.13 25.99
C ILE A 534 9.35 29.92 25.17
N ASP A 535 9.61 30.03 23.88
CA ASP A 535 8.74 30.72 22.94
C ASP A 535 7.57 29.81 22.55
N ILE A 536 6.52 29.84 23.39
CA ILE A 536 5.28 29.09 23.22
C ILE A 536 4.34 29.90 22.35
N GLU A 537 3.99 29.36 21.19
CA GLU A 537 3.16 30.00 20.18
C GLU A 537 1.76 30.31 20.73
N THR A 538 1.15 29.34 21.42
CA THR A 538 -0.18 29.52 22.02
C THR A 538 -0.40 28.56 23.18
N VAL A 539 -1.11 29.06 24.20
CA VAL A 539 -1.57 28.28 25.35
C VAL A 539 -3.09 28.11 25.24
N GLY A 540 -3.59 26.87 25.39
CA GLY A 540 -5.04 26.62 25.33
C GLY A 540 -5.42 25.21 25.81
N ASP A 541 -6.72 24.90 25.83
CA ASP A 541 -7.24 23.62 26.31
C ASP A 541 -7.08 22.50 25.26
N ILE A 542 -5.85 22.11 24.98
CA ILE A 542 -5.53 21.12 23.95
C ILE A 542 -5.58 19.68 24.45
N GLN A 543 -6.24 19.39 25.58
CA GLN A 543 -6.25 18.07 26.18
C GLN A 543 -7.66 17.53 26.51
N ARG A 544 -7.79 16.19 26.57
CA ARG A 544 -8.99 15.45 26.95
C ARG A 544 -8.66 14.38 27.98
N GLY A 545 -9.45 14.31 29.05
CA GLY A 545 -9.27 13.38 30.16
C GLY A 545 -9.37 14.11 31.50
N VAL A 546 -9.42 13.36 32.60
CA VAL A 546 -9.43 13.94 33.96
C VAL A 546 -8.03 14.47 34.25
N SER A 547 -7.88 15.80 34.40
CA SER A 547 -6.60 16.40 34.78
C SER A 547 -6.25 16.00 36.21
N ALA A 548 -4.95 15.88 36.52
CA ALA A 548 -4.51 15.67 37.90
C ALA A 548 -4.93 16.83 38.82
N VAL A 549 -5.17 18.02 38.24
CA VAL A 549 -5.62 19.24 38.94
C VAL A 549 -7.11 19.20 39.28
N GLU A 550 -7.95 18.64 38.41
CA GLU A 550 -9.41 18.51 38.62
C GLU A 550 -9.75 17.51 39.74
N SER A 551 -8.87 16.53 39.95
CA SER A 551 -9.00 15.52 41.03
C SER A 551 -8.93 16.13 42.43
N ILE A 552 -8.44 17.37 42.57
CA ILE A 552 -8.29 18.07 43.85
C ILE A 552 -9.60 18.79 44.25
N ASN A 553 -10.47 19.12 43.28
CA ASN A 553 -11.71 19.88 43.52
C ASN A 553 -12.97 19.01 43.73
N GLU A 554 -12.93 17.70 43.46
CA GLU A 554 -14.09 16.80 43.56
C GLU A 554 -14.25 16.08 44.92
N GLN A 555 -13.47 16.43 45.95
CA GLN A 555 -13.61 15.83 47.30
C GLN A 555 -14.88 16.25 48.09
N ALA A 556 -15.91 16.76 47.42
CA ALA A 556 -17.19 17.07 48.04
C ALA A 556 -18.36 16.44 47.25
N THR A 557 -18.49 15.11 47.28
CA THR A 557 -19.79 14.40 47.44
C THR A 557 -19.59 12.88 47.41
N LYS A 558 -19.91 12.21 48.53
CA LYS A 558 -19.94 10.74 48.64
C LYS A 558 -21.19 10.15 47.97
N PRO A 559 -21.10 9.01 47.26
CA PRO A 559 -22.21 8.07 47.12
C PRO A 559 -22.03 6.83 48.03
N PRO A 560 -23.14 6.17 48.44
CA PRO A 560 -23.13 5.15 49.49
C PRO A 560 -22.88 3.72 49.00
N ALA A 561 -22.79 2.83 49.99
CA ALA A 561 -22.26 1.47 50.00
C ALA A 561 -22.74 0.49 48.91
N ARG A 562 -21.80 -0.38 48.52
CA ARG A 562 -21.89 -1.45 47.52
C ARG A 562 -22.57 -2.70 48.13
N GLN A 563 -23.70 -3.13 47.59
CA GLN A 563 -24.25 -4.46 47.86
C GLN A 563 -23.65 -5.50 46.89
N GLU A 564 -23.24 -6.65 47.44
CA GLU A 564 -22.78 -7.82 46.70
C GLU A 564 -23.89 -8.37 45.78
N ARG A 565 -23.58 -8.58 44.50
CA ARG A 565 -24.48 -9.19 43.52
C ARG A 565 -24.01 -10.61 43.18
N LYS A 566 -24.91 -11.58 43.34
CA LYS A 566 -24.78 -12.96 42.83
C LYS A 566 -24.45 -12.96 41.33
N VAL A 567 -23.45 -13.75 40.93
CA VAL A 567 -22.97 -13.87 39.55
C VAL A 567 -23.97 -14.68 38.73
N SER A 568 -24.73 -14.01 37.87
CA SER A 568 -25.41 -14.66 36.74
C SER A 568 -24.45 -14.69 35.55
N ILE A 569 -24.24 -15.88 34.96
CA ILE A 569 -23.42 -16.02 33.75
C ILE A 569 -24.18 -15.32 32.61
N ARG A 570 -23.68 -14.18 32.14
CA ARG A 570 -24.23 -13.51 30.96
C ARG A 570 -23.83 -14.30 29.72
N GLU A 571 -24.82 -14.84 29.00
CA GLU A 571 -24.58 -15.56 27.75
C GLU A 571 -24.31 -14.55 26.62
N TYR A 572 -23.03 -14.35 26.29
CA TYR A 572 -22.64 -13.42 25.21
C TYR A 572 -22.84 -14.06 23.83
N LYS A 573 -23.42 -13.29 22.90
CA LYS A 573 -23.46 -13.61 21.48
C LYS A 573 -22.59 -12.63 20.72
N PHE A 574 -21.76 -13.13 19.82
CA PHE A 574 -20.83 -12.32 19.04
C PHE A 574 -21.14 -12.37 17.55
N LEU A 575 -20.75 -11.30 16.86
CA LEU A 575 -20.67 -11.21 15.41
C LEU A 575 -19.23 -10.79 15.09
N ALA A 576 -18.46 -11.61 14.39
CA ALA A 576 -17.06 -11.32 14.05
C ALA A 576 -16.96 -10.86 12.60
N ASP A 577 -16.28 -9.75 12.35
CA ASP A 577 -15.93 -9.35 10.99
C ASP A 577 -14.84 -10.25 10.38
N SER A 578 -14.45 -9.99 9.13
CA SER A 578 -13.41 -10.76 8.44
C SER A 578 -12.03 -10.68 9.12
N MET A 579 -11.76 -9.62 9.89
CA MET A 579 -10.47 -9.42 10.57
C MET A 579 -10.37 -10.19 11.89
N VAL A 580 -11.50 -10.56 12.49
CA VAL A 580 -11.56 -11.37 13.73
C VAL A 580 -12.13 -12.78 13.46
N ALA A 581 -12.38 -13.14 12.19
CA ALA A 581 -12.98 -14.42 11.80
C ALA A 581 -12.24 -15.66 12.33
N ARG A 582 -10.90 -15.63 12.36
CA ARG A 582 -10.09 -16.75 12.89
C ARG A 582 -10.33 -16.97 14.38
N VAL A 583 -10.37 -15.90 15.16
CA VAL A 583 -10.68 -15.95 16.60
C VAL A 583 -12.15 -16.29 16.83
N GLY A 584 -13.04 -15.82 15.95
CA GLY A 584 -14.45 -16.23 15.94
C GLY A 584 -14.62 -17.76 15.84
N LYS A 585 -13.79 -18.45 15.06
CA LYS A 585 -13.79 -19.93 15.02
C LYS A 585 -13.33 -20.56 16.33
N TRP A 586 -12.34 -19.98 17.02
CA TRP A 586 -11.89 -20.46 18.33
C TRP A 586 -12.94 -20.23 19.43
N LEU A 587 -13.64 -19.09 19.38
CA LEU A 587 -14.75 -18.82 20.29
C LEU A 587 -15.90 -19.83 20.10
N ARG A 588 -16.20 -20.25 18.87
CA ARG A 588 -17.17 -21.34 18.62
C ARG A 588 -16.74 -22.65 19.27
N THR A 589 -15.45 -22.99 19.24
CA THR A 589 -14.94 -24.24 19.83
C THR A 589 -14.99 -24.28 21.36
N ILE A 590 -15.19 -23.14 22.03
CA ILE A 590 -15.46 -23.08 23.48
C ILE A 590 -16.95 -22.87 23.79
N GLY A 591 -17.84 -23.11 22.81
CA GLY A 591 -19.29 -23.08 22.97
C GLY A 591 -19.98 -21.74 22.75
N MET A 592 -19.23 -20.67 22.42
CA MET A 592 -19.78 -19.34 22.23
C MET A 592 -20.53 -19.19 20.90
N ASP A 593 -21.66 -18.48 20.94
CA ASP A 593 -22.45 -18.17 19.76
C ASP A 593 -21.79 -17.06 18.94
N VAL A 594 -21.07 -17.42 17.88
CA VAL A 594 -20.37 -16.44 17.03
C VAL A 594 -20.78 -16.58 15.57
N ILE A 595 -21.44 -15.56 15.02
CA ILE A 595 -21.59 -15.45 13.57
C ILE A 595 -20.31 -14.84 13.01
N ILE A 596 -19.78 -15.41 11.93
CA ILE A 596 -18.68 -14.81 11.18
C ILE A 596 -19.31 -14.14 9.97
N TRP A 597 -19.08 -12.85 9.82
CA TRP A 597 -19.64 -12.08 8.73
C TRP A 597 -19.07 -12.52 7.39
N ASP A 598 -19.97 -12.81 6.46
CA ASP A 598 -19.67 -13.01 5.06
C ASP A 598 -20.56 -12.06 4.23
N PRO A 599 -19.99 -11.06 3.54
CA PRO A 599 -20.77 -10.10 2.76
C PRO A 599 -21.56 -10.75 1.62
N TYR A 600 -21.17 -11.95 1.17
CA TYR A 600 -21.85 -12.69 0.10
C TYR A 600 -22.99 -13.59 0.60
N SER A 601 -23.11 -13.79 1.92
CA SER A 601 -24.14 -14.62 2.55
C SER A 601 -25.50 -13.89 2.73
N VAL A 602 -25.57 -12.59 2.43
CA VAL A 602 -26.81 -11.79 2.54
C VAL A 602 -27.64 -11.94 1.25
N PRO A 603 -28.92 -12.34 1.32
CA PRO A 603 -29.78 -12.45 0.13
C PRO A 603 -29.84 -11.14 -0.66
N LYS A 604 -29.71 -11.20 -1.98
CA LYS A 604 -29.68 -10.02 -2.89
C LYS A 604 -30.88 -9.06 -2.73
N LYS A 605 -32.01 -9.52 -2.19
CA LYS A 605 -33.20 -8.69 -1.93
C LYS A 605 -33.07 -7.75 -0.73
N THR A 606 -32.16 -8.04 0.19
CA THR A 606 -31.84 -7.22 1.38
C THR A 606 -30.41 -6.66 1.31
N ALA A 607 -29.70 -6.90 0.21
CA ALA A 607 -28.37 -6.36 -0.05
C ALA A 607 -28.46 -4.85 -0.32
N SER A 608 -28.28 -4.05 0.74
CA SER A 608 -27.96 -2.64 0.56
C SER A 608 -26.57 -2.50 -0.07
N GLN A 609 -26.30 -1.40 -0.79
CA GLN A 609 -24.96 -1.08 -1.30
C GLN A 609 -23.90 -0.95 -0.19
N ASP A 610 -24.32 -0.79 1.08
CA ASP A 610 -23.44 -0.74 2.25
C ASP A 610 -23.48 -2.05 3.06
N HIS A 611 -22.60 -2.99 2.73
CA HIS A 611 -22.44 -4.24 3.48
C HIS A 611 -22.07 -4.01 4.96
N LYS A 612 -21.46 -2.87 5.32
CA LYS A 612 -21.14 -2.55 6.72
C LYS A 612 -22.40 -2.12 7.48
N ALA A 613 -23.33 -1.41 6.84
CA ALA A 613 -24.64 -1.14 7.42
C ALA A 613 -25.42 -2.44 7.67
N ALA A 614 -25.39 -3.39 6.72
CA ALA A 614 -26.02 -4.69 6.90
C ALA A 614 -25.39 -5.51 8.06
N LEU A 615 -24.05 -5.46 8.20
CA LEU A 615 -23.33 -6.05 9.32
C LEU A 615 -23.74 -5.44 10.67
N LEU A 616 -23.77 -4.10 10.75
CA LEU A 616 -24.18 -3.40 11.97
C LEU A 616 -25.66 -3.66 12.29
N ALA A 617 -26.54 -3.63 11.29
CA ALA A 617 -27.95 -3.96 11.43
C ALA A 617 -28.15 -5.40 11.94
N LEU A 618 -27.38 -6.38 11.45
CA LEU A 618 -27.40 -7.74 11.95
C LEU A 618 -26.95 -7.82 13.42
N SER A 619 -25.89 -7.10 13.79
CA SER A 619 -25.42 -7.05 15.19
C SER A 619 -26.49 -6.49 16.13
N VAL A 620 -27.20 -5.45 15.71
CA VAL A 620 -28.27 -4.83 16.51
C VAL A 620 -29.52 -5.72 16.55
N CYS A 621 -29.96 -6.23 15.40
CA CYS A 621 -31.17 -7.05 15.27
C CYS A 621 -31.07 -8.36 16.07
N GLU A 622 -29.91 -9.01 16.05
CA GLU A 622 -29.68 -10.26 16.79
C GLU A 622 -29.09 -10.04 18.19
N GLN A 623 -28.95 -8.79 18.63
CA GLN A 623 -28.38 -8.40 19.92
C GLN A 623 -26.99 -9.01 20.17
N ARG A 624 -26.14 -8.98 19.14
CA ARG A 624 -24.77 -9.50 19.16
C ARG A 624 -23.77 -8.37 19.38
N ILE A 625 -22.70 -8.69 20.08
CA ILE A 625 -21.55 -7.80 20.19
C ILE A 625 -20.68 -7.99 18.95
N LEU A 626 -20.50 -6.91 18.18
CA LEU A 626 -19.61 -6.91 17.01
C LEU A 626 -18.14 -6.92 17.46
N LEU A 627 -17.43 -7.99 17.14
CA LEU A 627 -15.99 -8.10 17.25
C LEU A 627 -15.36 -7.62 15.94
N THR A 628 -14.61 -6.53 16.02
CA THR A 628 -13.97 -5.92 14.85
C THR A 628 -12.62 -5.33 15.23
N ARG A 629 -11.75 -5.11 14.24
CA ARG A 629 -10.58 -4.24 14.40
C ARG A 629 -10.80 -2.86 13.76
N ASP A 630 -11.90 -2.70 13.02
CA ASP A 630 -12.25 -1.46 12.33
C ASP A 630 -12.86 -0.48 13.34
N LYS A 631 -12.01 0.38 13.90
CA LYS A 631 -12.45 1.48 14.77
C LYS A 631 -13.46 2.39 14.09
N LYS A 632 -13.39 2.55 12.76
CA LYS A 632 -14.37 3.38 12.03
C LYS A 632 -15.73 2.70 12.00
N LEU A 633 -15.78 1.39 11.82
CA LEU A 633 -17.01 0.59 11.87
C LEU A 633 -17.68 0.70 13.24
N ALA A 634 -16.91 0.54 14.33
CA ALA A 634 -17.43 0.67 15.69
C ALA A 634 -17.86 2.11 16.06
N ASN A 635 -17.30 3.12 15.38
CA ASN A 635 -17.63 4.54 15.60
C ASN A 635 -18.77 5.05 14.70
N ARG A 636 -19.40 4.19 13.87
CA ARG A 636 -20.55 4.63 13.07
C ARG A 636 -21.75 4.89 13.99
N ARG A 637 -22.62 5.83 13.60
CA ARG A 637 -23.81 6.21 14.39
C ARG A 637 -24.84 5.08 14.50
N ASP A 638 -24.85 4.17 13.53
CA ASP A 638 -25.70 2.97 13.47
C ASP A 638 -25.07 1.74 14.15
N ALA A 639 -23.89 1.89 14.78
CA ALA A 639 -23.23 0.80 15.47
C ALA A 639 -23.86 0.52 16.84
N GLY A 640 -24.22 -0.74 17.07
CA GLY A 640 -24.64 -1.26 18.38
C GLY A 640 -23.44 -1.57 19.29
N ALA A 641 -23.58 -2.59 20.15
CA ALA A 641 -22.48 -3.03 21.00
C ALA A 641 -21.32 -3.55 20.15
N CYS A 642 -20.17 -2.85 20.21
CA CYS A 642 -18.96 -3.22 19.48
C CYS A 642 -17.79 -3.36 20.45
N PHE A 643 -16.93 -4.34 20.19
CA PHE A 643 -15.64 -4.47 20.85
C PHE A 643 -14.52 -4.42 19.81
N VAL A 644 -13.71 -3.38 19.92
CA VAL A 644 -12.59 -3.17 19.00
C VAL A 644 -11.37 -3.89 19.54
N VAL A 645 -10.97 -4.97 18.86
CA VAL A 645 -9.75 -5.71 19.19
C VAL A 645 -8.54 -4.94 18.65
N SER A 646 -7.50 -4.81 19.48
CA SER A 646 -6.34 -3.96 19.21
C SER A 646 -5.26 -4.72 18.44
N SER A 647 -4.97 -5.96 18.86
CA SER A 647 -3.94 -6.81 18.24
C SER A 647 -4.32 -7.35 16.86
N ASP A 648 -3.34 -7.57 15.99
CA ASP A 648 -3.43 -8.37 14.76
C ASP A 648 -3.10 -9.85 14.96
N ASP A 649 -2.39 -10.19 16.04
CA ASP A 649 -2.11 -11.56 16.44
C ASP A 649 -3.38 -12.27 17.02
N PRO A 650 -3.82 -13.41 16.45
CA PRO A 650 -5.04 -14.11 16.88
C PRO A 650 -5.04 -14.57 18.34
N PHE A 651 -3.89 -14.91 18.91
CA PHE A 651 -3.79 -15.35 20.30
C PHE A 651 -4.02 -14.17 21.25
N LYS A 652 -3.35 -13.04 21.00
CA LYS A 652 -3.59 -11.79 21.73
C LYS A 652 -5.01 -11.27 21.56
N GLN A 653 -5.59 -11.37 20.36
CA GLN A 653 -7.00 -11.03 20.12
C GLN A 653 -7.96 -11.86 20.99
N PHE A 654 -7.72 -13.18 21.09
CA PHE A 654 -8.51 -14.04 21.97
C PHE A 654 -8.34 -13.66 23.44
N GLN A 655 -7.11 -13.38 23.89
CA GLN A 655 -6.86 -12.94 25.27
C GLN A 655 -7.55 -11.61 25.60
N GLU A 656 -7.51 -10.63 24.68
CA GLU A 656 -8.24 -9.36 24.84
C GLU A 656 -9.75 -9.59 25.03
N ILE A 657 -10.35 -10.46 24.21
CA ILE A 657 -11.79 -10.81 24.29
C ILE A 657 -12.08 -11.57 25.59
N LYS A 658 -11.27 -12.58 25.94
CA LYS A 658 -11.39 -13.37 27.18
C LYS A 658 -11.37 -12.45 28.40
N THR A 659 -10.36 -11.60 28.51
CA THR A 659 -10.19 -10.68 29.64
C THR A 659 -11.30 -9.64 29.71
N HIS A 660 -11.68 -9.03 28.57
CA HIS A 660 -12.70 -8.00 28.56
C HIS A 660 -14.09 -8.52 28.95
N PHE A 661 -14.49 -9.69 28.42
CA PHE A 661 -15.80 -10.27 28.69
C PHE A 661 -15.82 -11.23 29.88
N ALA A 662 -14.67 -11.41 30.55
CA ALA A 662 -14.47 -12.38 31.62
C ALA A 662 -15.00 -13.78 31.23
N LEU A 663 -14.64 -14.22 30.02
CA LEU A 663 -15.11 -15.50 29.49
C LEU A 663 -14.57 -16.64 30.35
N LYS A 664 -15.47 -17.55 30.75
CA LYS A 664 -15.13 -18.78 31.44
C LYS A 664 -15.28 -19.96 30.49
N LEU A 665 -14.38 -20.93 30.60
CA LEU A 665 -14.48 -22.17 29.86
C LEU A 665 -15.38 -23.13 30.61
N VAL A 666 -16.54 -23.45 30.07
CA VAL A 666 -17.42 -24.51 30.58
C VAL A 666 -17.07 -25.79 29.83
N LYS A 667 -16.56 -26.81 30.51
CA LYS A 667 -16.08 -28.04 29.86
C LYS A 667 -17.17 -28.71 29.02
N ASP A 668 -18.40 -28.74 29.50
CA ASP A 668 -19.56 -29.33 28.81
C ASP A 668 -19.98 -28.59 27.52
N GLU A 669 -19.58 -27.32 27.36
CA GLU A 669 -19.86 -26.53 26.16
C GLU A 669 -18.66 -26.53 25.18
N MET A 670 -17.58 -27.21 25.52
CA MET A 670 -16.43 -27.34 24.63
C MET A 670 -16.79 -28.17 23.40
N MET A 671 -16.43 -27.67 22.22
CA MET A 671 -16.79 -28.24 20.92
C MET A 671 -18.31 -28.41 20.70
N SER A 672 -19.15 -27.77 21.53
CA SER A 672 -20.62 -27.85 21.40
C SER A 672 -21.16 -27.12 20.18
N ARG A 673 -20.33 -26.33 19.48
CA ARG A 673 -20.69 -25.59 18.25
C ARG A 673 -19.77 -25.89 17.08
N CYS A 674 -20.37 -25.97 15.91
CA CYS A 674 -19.67 -26.19 14.65
C CYS A 674 -18.74 -25.01 14.33
N SER A 675 -17.43 -25.27 14.24
CA SER A 675 -16.44 -24.25 13.89
C SER A 675 -16.69 -23.61 12.51
N ARG A 676 -17.34 -24.35 11.58
CA ARG A 676 -17.72 -23.87 10.23
C ARG A 676 -18.97 -22.99 10.24
N CYS A 677 -20.10 -23.46 10.80
CA CYS A 677 -21.40 -22.79 10.66
C CYS A 677 -22.04 -22.30 11.96
N ASN A 678 -21.40 -22.46 13.13
CA ASN A 678 -21.89 -22.04 14.46
C ASN A 678 -23.07 -22.85 15.05
N ALA A 679 -23.60 -23.87 14.35
CA ALA A 679 -24.70 -24.69 14.84
C ALA A 679 -24.31 -25.57 16.06
N LYS A 680 -25.22 -25.75 17.02
CA LYS A 680 -25.03 -26.67 18.17
C LYS A 680 -25.33 -28.15 17.87
N GLY A 681 -26.02 -28.44 16.76
CA GLY A 681 -26.50 -29.78 16.44
C GLY A 681 -25.45 -30.63 15.72
N PHE A 682 -25.07 -31.75 16.32
CA PHE A 682 -24.23 -32.78 15.72
C PHE A 682 -24.91 -34.15 15.83
N ASP A 683 -24.72 -34.99 14.82
CA ASP A 683 -25.07 -36.40 14.87
C ASP A 683 -23.80 -37.24 14.87
N VAL A 684 -23.79 -38.30 15.68
CA VAL A 684 -22.74 -39.31 15.63
C VAL A 684 -23.00 -40.19 14.43
N VAL A 685 -21.98 -40.36 13.59
CA VAL A 685 -22.04 -41.17 12.36
C VAL A 685 -20.91 -42.19 12.34
N ASP A 686 -21.17 -43.32 11.70
CA ASP A 686 -20.21 -44.40 11.55
C ASP A 686 -19.27 -44.21 10.35
N LEU A 687 -18.26 -45.07 10.26
CA LEU A 687 -17.23 -45.03 9.22
C LEU A 687 -17.82 -45.24 7.80
N ASP A 688 -18.91 -46.01 7.69
CA ASP A 688 -19.55 -46.30 6.41
C ASP A 688 -20.30 -45.08 5.87
N TYR A 689 -20.95 -44.31 6.75
CA TYR A 689 -21.53 -43.01 6.38
C TYR A 689 -20.48 -42.04 5.85
N VAL A 690 -19.31 -41.96 6.51
CA VAL A 690 -18.21 -41.05 6.11
C VAL A 690 -17.62 -41.46 4.76
N ARG A 691 -17.41 -42.76 4.52
CA ARG A 691 -16.87 -43.28 3.24
C ARG A 691 -17.79 -43.00 2.05
N ASN A 692 -19.10 -43.00 2.26
CA ASN A 692 -20.09 -42.76 1.21
C ASN A 692 -20.31 -41.27 0.87
N GLN A 693 -19.74 -40.34 1.64
CA GLN A 693 -19.95 -38.88 1.49
C GLN A 693 -18.77 -38.14 0.83
N THR A 694 -17.67 -38.82 0.46
CA THR A 694 -16.41 -38.14 0.10
C THR A 694 -16.03 -38.20 -1.39
N GLU A 695 -16.16 -37.07 -2.09
CA GLU A 695 -15.08 -36.55 -2.94
C GLU A 695 -14.16 -35.69 -2.03
N ASP A 696 -12.98 -36.20 -1.67
CA ASP A 696 -11.80 -35.45 -1.18
C ASP A 696 -11.80 -34.68 0.18
N GLU A 697 -12.58 -35.03 1.23
CA GLU A 697 -12.50 -34.29 2.53
C GLU A 697 -11.82 -35.00 3.73
N VAL A 698 -11.67 -36.33 3.78
CA VAL A 698 -11.06 -37.04 4.93
C VAL A 698 -9.89 -37.92 4.48
N HIS A 699 -8.70 -37.69 5.04
CA HIS A 699 -7.48 -38.41 4.65
C HIS A 699 -7.59 -39.92 4.99
N PRO A 700 -7.16 -40.83 4.10
CA PRO A 700 -7.28 -42.28 4.32
C PRO A 700 -6.77 -42.77 5.69
N ASN A 701 -5.60 -42.29 6.14
CA ASN A 701 -5.03 -42.62 7.44
C ASN A 701 -5.94 -42.28 8.66
N VAL A 702 -6.88 -41.34 8.53
CA VAL A 702 -7.85 -41.03 9.59
C VAL A 702 -8.93 -42.11 9.66
N LEU A 703 -9.38 -42.58 8.50
CA LEU A 703 -10.39 -43.64 8.37
C LEU A 703 -9.89 -45.01 8.88
N GLU A 704 -8.57 -45.16 9.05
CA GLU A 704 -7.94 -46.36 9.63
C GLU A 704 -7.88 -46.34 11.16
N VAL A 705 -7.87 -45.15 11.77
CA VAL A 705 -7.57 -44.97 13.20
C VAL A 705 -8.79 -44.51 14.01
N VAL A 706 -9.72 -43.79 13.38
CA VAL A 706 -10.84 -43.15 14.09
C VAL A 706 -12.14 -43.89 13.84
N THR A 707 -12.84 -44.22 14.93
CA THR A 707 -14.08 -45.01 14.91
C THR A 707 -15.35 -44.18 15.11
N GLU A 708 -15.24 -42.99 15.68
CA GLU A 708 -16.37 -42.10 15.95
C GLU A 708 -16.20 -40.77 15.20
N PHE A 709 -17.25 -40.39 14.48
CA PHE A 709 -17.30 -39.14 13.72
C PHE A 709 -18.57 -38.37 14.10
N TRP A 710 -18.46 -37.05 14.08
CA TRP A 710 -19.59 -36.14 14.30
C TRP A 710 -19.84 -35.34 13.03
N VAL A 711 -21.06 -35.39 12.52
CA VAL A 711 -21.48 -34.56 11.40
C VAL A 711 -22.34 -33.41 11.91
N CYS A 712 -22.03 -32.18 11.46
CA CYS A 712 -22.89 -31.05 11.77
C CYS A 712 -24.23 -31.16 11.04
N ARG A 713 -25.34 -31.03 11.77
CA ARG A 713 -26.72 -31.10 11.24
C ARG A 713 -27.07 -30.03 10.20
N VAL A 714 -26.28 -28.96 10.11
CA VAL A 714 -26.58 -27.80 9.26
C VAL A 714 -25.67 -27.75 8.04
N CYS A 715 -24.36 -27.85 8.21
CA CYS A 715 -23.41 -27.71 7.09
C CYS A 715 -22.76 -29.03 6.68
N HIS A 716 -23.18 -30.15 7.29
CA HIS A 716 -22.68 -31.50 7.03
C HIS A 716 -21.16 -31.66 7.15
N LYS A 717 -20.48 -30.75 7.87
CA LYS A 717 -19.04 -30.86 8.11
C LYS A 717 -18.78 -31.99 9.10
N ILE A 718 -17.88 -32.89 8.73
CA ILE A 718 -17.46 -34.04 9.52
C ILE A 718 -16.28 -33.63 10.43
N TYR A 719 -16.38 -34.01 11.70
CA TYR A 719 -15.39 -33.82 12.76
C TYR A 719 -15.07 -35.16 13.41
N TRP A 720 -13.88 -35.27 13.98
CA TRP A 720 -13.41 -36.49 14.63
C TRP A 720 -12.31 -36.15 15.65
N GLU A 721 -12.11 -37.03 16.62
CA GLU A 721 -10.99 -36.93 17.57
C GLU A 721 -9.76 -37.60 16.95
N GLY A 722 -8.66 -36.85 16.81
CA GLY A 722 -7.39 -37.36 16.28
C GLY A 722 -6.20 -36.62 16.90
N PRO A 723 -4.95 -36.85 16.48
CA PRO A 723 -3.78 -36.22 17.12
C PRO A 723 -3.82 -34.69 17.18
N LYS A 724 -4.52 -34.05 16.22
CA LYS A 724 -4.77 -32.60 16.21
C LYS A 724 -5.86 -32.16 17.19
N TYR A 725 -6.79 -33.04 17.55
CA TYR A 725 -7.83 -32.80 18.57
C TYR A 725 -7.18 -32.63 19.94
N ASP A 726 -6.35 -33.58 20.38
CA ASP A 726 -5.65 -33.50 21.67
C ASP A 726 -4.78 -32.24 21.76
N SER A 727 -4.07 -31.91 20.68
CA SER A 727 -3.26 -30.70 20.61
C SER A 727 -4.11 -29.42 20.70
N ASN A 728 -5.23 -29.34 19.98
CA ASN A 728 -6.14 -28.19 20.03
C ASN A 728 -6.87 -28.08 21.38
N TYR A 729 -7.27 -29.21 21.95
CA TYR A 729 -7.91 -29.33 23.26
C TYR A 729 -6.96 -28.87 24.37
N ALA A 730 -5.72 -29.39 24.37
CA ALA A 730 -4.67 -28.97 25.31
C ALA A 730 -4.27 -27.50 25.12
N ASN A 731 -4.20 -27.01 23.88
CA ASN A 731 -3.90 -25.60 23.62
C ASN A 731 -5.03 -24.69 24.10
N LEU A 732 -6.30 -25.05 23.91
CA LEU A 732 -7.44 -24.29 24.43
C LEU A 732 -7.46 -24.28 25.95
N LEU A 733 -7.18 -25.41 26.61
CA LEU A 733 -7.06 -25.45 28.08
C LEU A 733 -5.95 -24.54 28.60
N ARG A 734 -4.78 -24.50 27.95
CA ARG A 734 -3.68 -23.60 28.29
C ARG A 734 -4.00 -22.11 28.09
N MET A 735 -5.06 -21.77 27.36
CA MET A 735 -5.50 -20.39 27.17
C MET A 735 -6.34 -19.86 28.34
N PHE A 736 -6.78 -20.73 29.25
CA PHE A 736 -7.52 -20.41 30.47
C PHE A 736 -6.70 -20.72 31.72
N ASP A 737 -6.79 -19.84 32.71
CA ASP A 737 -6.23 -20.08 34.04
C ASP A 737 -7.14 -21.07 34.78
N GLU A 738 -6.62 -21.87 35.72
CA GLU A 738 -7.40 -22.93 36.40
C GLU A 738 -8.71 -22.39 37.02
N ASP A 739 -8.68 -21.18 37.59
CA ASP A 739 -9.84 -20.49 38.18
C ASP A 739 -10.92 -20.06 37.16
N SER A 740 -10.60 -20.10 35.86
CA SER A 740 -11.49 -19.71 34.76
C SER A 740 -12.19 -20.91 34.09
N ILE A 741 -11.92 -22.13 34.57
CA ILE A 741 -12.49 -23.38 34.06
C ILE A 741 -13.61 -23.85 35.00
N VAL A 742 -14.77 -24.20 34.45
CA VAL A 742 -15.95 -24.63 35.21
C VAL A 742 -16.39 -26.01 34.71
N ASP A 743 -16.58 -26.94 35.64
CA ASP A 743 -16.82 -28.36 35.34
C ASP A 743 -18.27 -28.71 34.99
N SER A 744 -19.26 -27.86 35.27
CA SER A 744 -20.65 -27.99 34.77
C SER A 744 -21.51 -26.77 35.15
N VAL A 745 -22.55 -26.49 34.36
CA VAL A 745 -23.64 -25.58 34.76
C VAL A 745 -24.64 -26.39 35.59
N SER A 746 -24.78 -26.09 36.88
CA SER A 746 -25.81 -26.71 37.73
C SER A 746 -27.19 -26.49 37.12
N LYS A 747 -27.89 -27.58 36.78
CA LYS A 747 -29.21 -27.65 36.10
C LYS A 747 -30.40 -27.04 36.86
N THR A 748 -30.20 -26.05 37.73
CA THR A 748 -31.26 -25.56 38.64
C THR A 748 -31.95 -24.26 38.23
N ASP A 749 -31.50 -23.54 37.20
CA ASP A 749 -32.08 -22.22 36.86
C ASP A 749 -32.88 -22.20 35.53
N ALA A 750 -33.23 -23.36 34.97
CA ALA A 750 -33.97 -23.45 33.69
C ALA A 750 -35.51 -23.42 33.82
N ILE A 751 -36.06 -23.10 34.98
CA ILE A 751 -37.52 -22.93 35.17
C ILE A 751 -37.78 -21.60 35.88
N GLU A 752 -37.64 -20.49 35.14
CA GLU A 752 -38.42 -19.25 35.27
C GLU A 752 -37.78 -18.17 34.38
N LYS A 753 -38.15 -18.15 33.10
CA LYS A 753 -38.37 -16.93 32.30
C LYS A 753 -38.97 -17.24 30.95
#